data_AF-A0AAV2CJH5-F1
#
_entry.id   AF-A0AAV2CJH5-F1
#
_cell.length_a   1.000
_cell.length_b   1.000
_cell.length_c   1.000
_cell.angle_alpha   90.00
_cell.angle_beta   90.00
_cell.angle_gamma   90.00
#
_symmetry.space_group_name_H-M   'P 1'
#
loop_
_entity.id
_entity.type
_entity.pdbx_description
1 polymer ?
#
loop_
_entity_poly.entity_id
_entity_poly.type
_entity_poly.pdbx_seq_one_letter_code
_entity_poly.pdbx_strand_id
1 'polypeptide(L)'
;MGFLVDSQNDGGPGFWGGCVRTLIRRKQVDSADGNVHGHGGHHQLAKELSVLHLIAIGVGSTIGAGVYILVGTVAREHSGPALAISFLFAGFAAALSAFCYAELASRCPSAGSAYHYSYICVGEGVAWLVGWALILEYTIGGSAVARGISPNLALLFGGEGSLPFFLARQAIPGLGIVVDPCAAILVFVVTGLLCVGIKESTMVQSIVTIVNVCAMLFVIIAGTYLGFKTGWPGYELPTGYFPFGVDGMLAGSATVFFAYIGFDSVASTAEEVKNPQRDLPMGIGFALSICCSLYMLVSIVVVGLVPYYAMDPDTPISSAFAAHGMQWAAYIITAGAVMALCSTLMGSILPQPRILMAMARDGLLPSFFSDVNKKSQVPVKSTVVTGLCAATLAFCMDVDQLAGMVSVGTLLAFTMVAISVLILRYVPPDEVPVPSSLQDTIDSVSLHYNRISEGSSKNKSKSHAGTSKDSKQPLLVGKNSSADYPDLVKEDPSVKYVLNEEKRRKIAGWTIALTCVGAFTLTYAASSLAIQWLVRYCLCGFGGALLLTGLVVLTCIEQDEARHNFGHSGGFTCPFVPLLPIFCILINIYLLVNLGGATWARVSVWLAIGVVVYLFYGRKHSSLMDAVYVPVAHAGEIYGRRSSGDTLA
;
A
#
# COMPACT_ATOMS: atom_id res chain seq x y z
N MET A 1 -8.58 2.52 -18.62
CA MET A 1 -9.95 2.08 -18.24
C MET A 1 -10.98 3.19 -18.55
N GLY A 2 -11.25 3.46 -19.83
CA GLY A 2 -12.37 4.30 -20.29
C GLY A 2 -13.51 3.48 -20.93
N PHE A 3 -13.41 2.15 -20.91
CA PHE A 3 -14.29 1.26 -21.67
C PHE A 3 -15.68 1.05 -21.06
N LEU A 4 -15.94 1.57 -19.87
CA LEU A 4 -17.19 1.32 -19.16
C LEU A 4 -18.07 2.55 -19.01
N VAL A 5 -17.57 3.73 -19.38
CA VAL A 5 -18.38 4.95 -19.48
C VAL A 5 -18.89 5.12 -20.91
N ASP A 6 -18.06 4.87 -21.93
CA ASP A 6 -18.44 5.08 -23.34
C ASP A 6 -19.42 4.04 -23.90
N SER A 7 -19.64 2.90 -23.24
CA SER A 7 -20.62 1.90 -23.68
C SER A 7 -22.03 2.10 -23.13
N GLN A 8 -22.31 3.21 -22.41
CA GLN A 8 -23.57 3.41 -21.69
C GLN A 8 -24.56 4.40 -22.32
N ASN A 9 -24.33 4.86 -23.56
CA ASN A 9 -25.28 5.72 -24.24
C ASN A 9 -26.38 4.97 -25.03
N ASP A 10 -26.35 3.65 -25.09
CA ASP A 10 -27.39 2.86 -25.76
C ASP A 10 -27.90 1.70 -24.89
N GLY A 11 -29.08 1.90 -24.27
CA GLY A 11 -30.01 0.82 -23.89
C GLY A 11 -29.92 0.25 -22.47
N GLY A 12 -30.81 0.74 -21.59
CA GLY A 12 -31.41 0.01 -20.43
C GLY A 12 -30.48 -0.48 -19.29
N PRO A 13 -30.91 -0.46 -18.02
CA PRO A 13 -30.09 -0.96 -16.91
C PRO A 13 -30.09 -2.50 -16.89
N GLY A 14 -29.24 -3.12 -17.71
CA GLY A 14 -28.92 -4.54 -17.57
C GLY A 14 -28.24 -4.80 -16.21
N PHE A 15 -28.60 -5.91 -15.55
CA PHE A 15 -28.05 -6.34 -14.26
C PHE A 15 -26.51 -6.30 -14.20
N TRP A 16 -25.86 -6.64 -15.32
CA TRP A 16 -24.40 -6.57 -15.48
C TRP A 16 -23.86 -5.13 -15.53
N GLY A 17 -24.54 -4.21 -16.24
CA GLY A 17 -24.14 -2.80 -16.32
C GLY A 17 -24.20 -2.10 -14.96
N GLY A 18 -25.22 -2.41 -14.14
CA GLY A 18 -25.33 -1.90 -12.77
C GLY A 18 -24.27 -2.47 -11.81
N CYS A 19 -23.88 -3.73 -11.98
CA CYS A 19 -22.85 -4.37 -11.17
C CYS A 19 -21.46 -3.78 -11.41
N VAL A 20 -21.12 -3.55 -12.68
CA VAL A 20 -19.83 -2.96 -13.05
C VAL A 20 -19.74 -1.50 -12.62
N ARG A 21 -20.84 -0.74 -12.72
CA ARG A 21 -20.88 0.67 -12.27
C ARG A 21 -20.66 0.81 -10.75
N THR A 22 -21.08 -0.18 -9.96
CA THR A 22 -20.85 -0.17 -8.51
C THR A 22 -19.36 -0.34 -8.17
N LEU A 23 -18.64 -1.18 -8.92
CA LEU A 23 -17.22 -1.50 -8.65
C LEU A 23 -16.25 -0.35 -8.94
N ILE A 24 -16.66 0.63 -9.76
CA ILE A 24 -15.80 1.70 -10.29
C ILE A 24 -15.97 3.01 -9.50
N ARG A 25 -16.84 3.05 -8.49
CA ARG A 25 -17.04 4.25 -7.66
C ARG A 25 -15.72 4.69 -7.03
N ARG A 26 -15.32 5.93 -7.29
CA ARG A 26 -14.12 6.55 -6.71
C ARG A 26 -14.49 7.52 -5.61
N LYS A 27 -13.68 7.55 -4.57
CA LYS A 27 -13.83 8.49 -3.45
C LYS A 27 -13.16 9.82 -3.80
N GLN A 28 -13.80 10.93 -3.42
CA GLN A 28 -13.18 12.25 -3.48
C GLN A 28 -12.06 12.36 -2.44
N VAL A 29 -10.97 13.03 -2.78
CA VAL A 29 -9.97 13.43 -1.78
C VAL A 29 -10.47 14.66 -1.05
N ASP A 30 -10.41 14.64 0.29
CA ASP A 30 -10.73 15.81 1.10
C ASP A 30 -9.74 16.94 0.78
N SER A 31 -10.22 18.02 0.16
CA SER A 31 -9.41 19.19 -0.17
C SER A 31 -9.16 20.06 1.07
N ALA A 32 -7.98 20.69 1.15
CA ALA A 32 -7.61 21.60 2.25
C ALA A 32 -8.63 22.73 2.48
N ASP A 33 -9.28 23.21 1.42
CA ASP A 33 -10.27 24.29 1.45
C ASP A 33 -11.68 23.83 1.91
N GLY A 34 -11.94 22.52 1.98
CA GLY A 34 -13.24 21.96 2.36
C GLY A 34 -13.50 21.94 3.87
N ASN A 35 -12.51 22.23 4.70
CA ASN A 35 -12.63 22.15 6.16
C ASN A 35 -13.48 23.27 6.79
N VAL A 36 -14.03 24.19 5.99
CA VAL A 36 -14.80 25.35 6.49
C VAL A 36 -16.31 25.08 6.54
N HIS A 37 -16.86 24.15 5.76
CA HIS A 37 -18.31 23.87 5.74
C HIS A 37 -18.62 22.37 5.78
N GLY A 38 -19.04 21.92 6.96
CA GLY A 38 -19.04 20.51 7.35
C GLY A 38 -20.08 19.60 6.68
N HIS A 39 -19.80 18.30 6.82
CA HIS A 39 -20.79 17.22 6.85
C HIS A 39 -20.48 16.29 8.04
N GLY A 40 -21.44 16.20 8.98
CA GLY A 40 -21.71 15.05 9.86
C GLY A 40 -20.61 14.52 10.80
N GLY A 41 -20.66 14.94 12.08
CA GLY A 41 -20.71 14.05 13.25
C GLY A 41 -19.63 12.99 13.55
N HIS A 42 -18.59 12.80 12.73
CA HIS A 42 -17.54 11.82 13.03
C HIS A 42 -16.41 12.45 13.83
N HIS A 43 -16.18 11.93 15.05
CA HIS A 43 -15.11 12.38 15.93
C HIS A 43 -13.74 12.15 15.24
N GLN A 44 -12.96 13.22 15.11
CA GLN A 44 -11.64 13.23 14.48
C GLN A 44 -10.58 12.62 15.41
N LEU A 45 -9.63 11.87 14.84
CA LEU A 45 -8.49 11.34 15.58
C LEU A 45 -7.59 12.49 16.09
N ALA A 46 -6.89 12.27 17.21
CA ALA A 46 -6.05 13.29 17.83
C ALA A 46 -4.73 13.50 17.05
N LYS A 47 -4.46 14.74 16.62
CA LYS A 47 -3.23 15.13 15.91
C LYS A 47 -2.04 15.31 16.85
N GLU A 48 -1.51 14.20 17.37
CA GLU A 48 -0.48 14.19 18.41
C GLU A 48 0.90 13.73 17.92
N LEU A 49 0.99 13.10 16.74
CA LEU A 49 2.22 12.48 16.26
C LEU A 49 3.17 13.48 15.58
N SER A 50 4.45 13.32 15.89
CA SER A 50 5.58 14.08 15.32
C SER A 50 6.50 13.14 14.54
N VAL A 51 7.44 13.71 13.77
CA VAL A 51 8.44 12.94 12.98
C VAL A 51 9.15 11.88 13.82
N LEU A 52 9.55 12.19 15.06
CA LEU A 52 10.27 11.23 15.92
C LEU A 52 9.39 10.04 16.30
N HIS A 53 8.10 10.27 16.58
CA HIS A 53 7.16 9.20 16.84
C HIS A 53 6.96 8.35 15.59
N LEU A 54 6.87 8.95 14.41
CA LEU A 54 6.71 8.23 13.14
C LEU A 54 7.93 7.36 12.82
N ILE A 55 9.14 7.88 13.03
CA ILE A 55 10.37 7.09 12.90
C ILE A 55 10.34 5.92 13.88
N ALA A 56 9.96 6.15 15.14
CA ALA A 56 9.94 5.09 16.15
C ALA A 56 8.86 4.03 15.88
N ILE A 57 7.70 4.42 15.34
CA ILE A 57 6.65 3.50 14.89
C ILE A 57 7.16 2.68 13.69
N GLY A 58 7.72 3.34 12.67
CA GLY A 58 8.23 2.66 11.48
C GLY A 58 9.39 1.71 11.80
N VAL A 59 10.37 2.15 12.59
CA VAL A 59 11.50 1.30 13.01
C VAL A 59 11.03 0.18 13.93
N GLY A 60 10.15 0.44 14.91
CA GLY A 60 9.67 -0.58 15.84
C GLY A 60 8.76 -1.62 15.21
N SER A 61 7.96 -1.22 14.22
CA SER A 61 7.11 -2.12 13.43
C SER A 61 7.90 -2.95 12.42
N THR A 62 9.06 -2.48 11.98
CA THR A 62 9.91 -3.19 11.02
C THR A 62 10.91 -4.11 11.73
N ILE A 63 11.62 -3.62 12.76
CA ILE A 63 12.62 -4.39 13.52
C ILE A 63 11.94 -5.37 14.48
N GLY A 64 11.82 -6.62 14.04
CA GLY A 64 11.27 -7.71 14.84
C GLY A 64 11.74 -9.09 14.39
N ALA A 65 10.78 -9.97 14.11
CA ALA A 65 11.03 -11.37 13.78
C ALA A 65 11.93 -11.55 12.56
N GLY A 66 11.86 -10.65 11.58
CA GLY A 66 12.68 -10.73 10.37
C GLY A 66 14.19 -10.66 10.61
N VAL A 67 14.67 -9.87 11.58
CA VAL A 67 16.11 -9.79 11.87
C VAL A 67 16.54 -10.74 13.00
N TYR A 68 15.68 -10.95 14.00
CA TYR A 68 16.04 -11.78 15.14
C TYR A 68 15.91 -13.28 14.88
N ILE A 69 15.00 -13.69 14.00
CA ILE A 69 14.70 -15.11 13.72
C ILE A 69 15.14 -15.44 12.29
N LEU A 70 14.58 -14.74 11.30
CA LEU A 70 14.72 -15.13 9.88
C LEU A 70 16.16 -15.07 9.34
N VAL A 71 17.02 -14.26 9.96
CA VAL A 71 18.48 -14.22 9.67
C VAL A 71 19.11 -15.61 9.78
N GLY A 72 18.73 -16.39 10.79
CA GLY A 72 19.29 -17.71 11.06
C GLY A 72 18.89 -18.72 9.99
N THR A 73 17.59 -18.85 9.77
CA THR A 73 17.01 -19.73 8.75
C THR A 73 17.55 -19.40 7.35
N VAL A 74 17.54 -18.13 6.95
CA VAL A 74 17.96 -17.73 5.59
C VAL A 74 19.47 -17.84 5.41
N ALA A 75 20.28 -17.52 6.42
CA ALA A 75 21.73 -17.77 6.35
C ALA A 75 22.00 -19.26 6.13
N ARG A 76 21.34 -20.13 6.90
CA ARG A 76 21.58 -21.57 6.87
C ARG A 76 21.11 -22.25 5.59
N GLU A 77 19.94 -21.86 5.08
CA GLU A 77 19.23 -22.62 4.04
C GLU A 77 19.27 -21.98 2.64
N HIS A 78 19.57 -20.69 2.53
CA HIS A 78 19.41 -19.97 1.26
C HIS A 78 20.62 -19.12 0.85
N SER A 79 21.07 -18.20 1.70
CA SER A 79 22.04 -17.16 1.30
C SER A 79 23.46 -17.45 1.74
N GLY A 80 23.66 -18.19 2.84
CA GLY A 80 25.00 -18.36 3.43
C GLY A 80 25.65 -17.02 3.76
N PRO A 81 26.96 -16.86 3.47
CA PRO A 81 27.70 -15.62 3.68
C PRO A 81 27.13 -14.38 2.95
N ALA A 82 26.40 -14.59 1.85
CA ALA A 82 25.80 -13.55 1.04
C ALA A 82 24.47 -12.96 1.60
N LEU A 83 24.14 -13.27 2.87
CA LEU A 83 22.93 -12.77 3.51
C LEU A 83 22.84 -11.24 3.52
N ALA A 84 23.94 -10.53 3.77
CA ALA A 84 23.94 -9.07 3.79
C ALA A 84 23.58 -8.45 2.43
N ILE A 85 24.03 -9.08 1.33
CA ILE A 85 23.63 -8.68 -0.03
C ILE A 85 22.15 -8.99 -0.25
N SER A 86 21.66 -10.10 0.30
CA SER A 86 20.25 -10.47 0.21
C SER A 86 19.35 -9.42 0.89
N PHE A 87 19.73 -8.93 2.06
CA PHE A 87 19.07 -7.81 2.73
C PHE A 87 19.15 -6.52 1.92
N LEU A 88 20.27 -6.22 1.27
CA LEU A 88 20.39 -5.02 0.42
C LEU A 88 19.39 -5.05 -0.75
N PHE A 89 19.27 -6.18 -1.45
CA PHE A 89 18.28 -6.33 -2.53
C PHE A 89 16.84 -6.24 -2.03
N ALA A 90 16.54 -6.88 -0.88
CA ALA A 90 15.23 -6.78 -0.25
C ALA A 90 14.91 -5.35 0.20
N GLY A 91 15.89 -4.64 0.77
CA GLY A 91 15.77 -3.24 1.17
C GLY A 91 15.56 -2.30 -0.01
N PHE A 92 16.21 -2.59 -1.15
CA PHE A 92 15.96 -1.87 -2.40
C PHE A 92 14.51 -2.07 -2.89
N ALA A 93 14.01 -3.31 -2.88
CA ALA A 93 12.62 -3.61 -3.21
C ALA A 93 11.62 -2.87 -2.29
N ALA A 94 11.88 -2.87 -0.99
CA ALA A 94 11.09 -2.13 -0.01
C ALA A 94 11.17 -0.61 -0.24
N ALA A 95 12.33 -0.07 -0.61
CA ALA A 95 12.51 1.36 -0.89
C ALA A 95 11.66 1.85 -2.06
N LEU A 96 11.56 1.06 -3.12
CA LEU A 96 10.68 1.38 -4.26
C LEU A 96 9.22 1.49 -3.82
N SER A 97 8.76 0.57 -2.96
CA SER A 97 7.41 0.63 -2.39
C SER A 97 7.25 1.84 -1.47
N ALA A 98 8.24 2.10 -0.60
CA ALA A 98 8.23 3.22 0.34
C ALA A 98 8.15 4.59 -0.36
N PHE A 99 8.81 4.77 -1.51
CA PHE A 99 8.69 6.00 -2.30
C PHE A 99 7.26 6.21 -2.84
N CYS A 100 6.60 5.14 -3.30
CA CYS A 100 5.20 5.22 -3.74
C CYS A 100 4.26 5.54 -2.56
N TYR A 101 4.48 4.90 -1.41
CA TYR A 101 3.73 5.18 -0.19
C TYR A 101 3.92 6.62 0.29
N ALA A 102 5.15 7.14 0.27
CA ALA A 102 5.45 8.49 0.71
C ALA A 102 4.74 9.56 -0.13
N GLU A 103 4.66 9.39 -1.45
CA GLU A 103 3.90 10.32 -2.31
C GLU A 103 2.41 10.30 -1.96
N LEU A 104 1.79 9.12 -1.91
CA LEU A 104 0.35 9.02 -1.67
C LEU A 104 -0.04 9.42 -0.24
N ALA A 105 0.76 9.06 0.76
CA ALA A 105 0.54 9.42 2.16
C ALA A 105 0.66 10.94 2.40
N SER A 106 1.56 11.62 1.68
CA SER A 106 1.69 13.08 1.78
C SER A 106 0.55 13.84 1.08
N ARG A 107 0.03 13.31 -0.04
CA ARG A 107 -1.04 13.95 -0.81
C ARG A 107 -2.44 13.69 -0.25
N CYS A 108 -2.67 12.46 0.20
CA CYS A 108 -3.97 11.97 0.67
C CYS A 108 -3.83 11.42 2.11
N PRO A 109 -3.63 12.30 3.13
CA PRO A 109 -3.38 11.86 4.49
C PRO A 109 -4.64 11.30 5.14
N SER A 110 -4.84 9.98 5.00
CA SER A 110 -5.95 9.24 5.62
C SER A 110 -5.44 8.00 6.35
N ALA A 111 -6.13 7.62 7.44
CA ALA A 111 -5.81 6.44 8.23
C ALA A 111 -6.05 5.11 7.48
N GLY A 112 -6.72 5.15 6.32
CA GLY A 112 -7.01 3.99 5.48
C GLY A 112 -5.85 3.48 4.61
N SER A 113 -4.70 4.18 4.58
CA SER A 113 -3.48 3.75 3.85
C SER A 113 -3.78 3.24 2.42
N ALA A 114 -3.24 2.08 2.03
CA ALA A 114 -3.39 1.50 0.69
C ALA A 114 -4.84 1.24 0.25
N TYR A 115 -5.77 0.97 1.19
CA TYR A 115 -7.20 0.89 0.89
C TYR A 115 -7.72 2.23 0.36
N HIS A 116 -7.41 3.32 1.06
CA HIS A 116 -7.88 4.66 0.69
C HIS A 116 -7.27 5.12 -0.63
N TYR A 117 -5.97 4.88 -0.84
CA TYR A 117 -5.28 5.23 -2.09
C TYR A 117 -5.89 4.51 -3.29
N SER A 118 -6.21 3.22 -3.13
CA SER A 118 -6.85 2.41 -4.17
C SER A 118 -8.30 2.85 -4.44
N TYR A 119 -9.02 3.30 -3.40
CA TYR A 119 -10.39 3.80 -3.56
C TYR A 119 -10.43 5.09 -4.38
N ILE A 120 -9.48 5.98 -4.13
CA ILE A 120 -9.36 7.24 -4.87
C ILE A 120 -8.95 6.98 -6.32
N CYS A 121 -7.94 6.15 -6.56
CA CYS A 121 -7.34 6.02 -7.89
C CYS A 121 -8.04 4.99 -8.78
N VAL A 122 -8.43 3.84 -8.21
CA VAL A 122 -8.89 2.68 -8.98
C VAL A 122 -10.41 2.59 -8.92
N GLY A 123 -10.96 2.44 -7.71
CA GLY A 123 -12.40 2.32 -7.45
C GLY A 123 -12.72 1.40 -6.27
N GLU A 124 -14.00 1.44 -5.85
CA GLU A 124 -14.54 0.79 -4.66
C GLU A 124 -14.26 -0.71 -4.60
N GLY A 125 -14.47 -1.44 -5.70
CA GLY A 125 -14.34 -2.91 -5.70
C GLY A 125 -12.90 -3.37 -5.45
N VAL A 126 -11.93 -2.73 -6.10
CA VAL A 126 -10.51 -3.04 -5.89
C VAL A 126 -10.06 -2.55 -4.52
N ALA A 127 -10.51 -1.36 -4.10
CA ALA A 127 -10.24 -0.85 -2.77
C ALA A 127 -10.70 -1.81 -1.68
N TRP A 128 -11.92 -2.33 -1.77
CA TRP A 128 -12.44 -3.33 -0.83
C TRP A 128 -11.52 -4.54 -0.71
N LEU A 129 -11.10 -5.12 -1.85
CA LEU A 129 -10.21 -6.29 -1.84
C LEU A 129 -8.85 -5.97 -1.21
N VAL A 130 -8.29 -4.79 -1.50
CA VAL A 130 -7.03 -4.33 -0.87
C VAL A 130 -7.22 -4.13 0.63
N GLY A 131 -8.29 -3.47 1.06
CA GLY A 131 -8.59 -3.30 2.48
C GLY A 131 -8.79 -4.64 3.20
N TRP A 132 -9.48 -5.59 2.57
CA TRP A 132 -9.66 -6.94 3.08
C TRP A 132 -8.35 -7.74 3.17
N ALA A 133 -7.43 -7.53 2.22
CA ALA A 133 -6.08 -8.08 2.26
C ALA A 133 -5.23 -7.45 3.39
N LEU A 134 -5.31 -6.14 3.60
CA LEU A 134 -4.63 -5.44 4.71
C LEU A 134 -5.15 -5.89 6.07
N ILE A 135 -6.46 -6.11 6.21
CA ILE A 135 -7.05 -6.65 7.46
C ILE A 135 -6.42 -8.01 7.77
N LEU A 136 -6.30 -8.90 6.77
CA LEU A 136 -5.62 -10.17 6.93
C LEU A 136 -4.16 -9.98 7.31
N GLU A 137 -3.44 -9.15 6.56
CA GLU A 137 -2.02 -8.88 6.76
C GLU A 137 -1.72 -8.49 8.21
N TYR A 138 -2.42 -7.48 8.75
CA TYR A 138 -2.15 -7.00 10.10
C TYR A 138 -2.65 -7.97 11.19
N THR A 139 -3.79 -8.66 10.99
CA THR A 139 -4.28 -9.65 11.98
C THR A 139 -3.31 -10.83 12.07
N ILE A 140 -2.95 -11.38 10.92
CA ILE A 140 -2.09 -12.56 10.81
C ILE A 140 -0.66 -12.17 11.18
N GLY A 141 -0.21 -10.98 10.79
CA GLY A 141 1.11 -10.43 11.12
C GLY A 141 1.30 -10.29 12.63
N GLY A 142 0.34 -9.68 13.32
CA GLY A 142 0.36 -9.61 14.78
C GLY A 142 0.37 -11.01 15.42
N SER A 143 -0.43 -11.94 14.88
CA SER A 143 -0.48 -13.31 15.40
C SER A 143 0.85 -14.07 15.20
N ALA A 144 1.49 -13.92 14.03
CA ALA A 144 2.76 -14.55 13.69
C ALA A 144 3.89 -14.04 14.59
N VAL A 145 3.95 -12.72 14.78
CA VAL A 145 4.95 -12.07 15.65
C VAL A 145 4.75 -12.50 17.10
N ALA A 146 3.51 -12.54 17.59
CA ALA A 146 3.21 -12.98 18.95
C ALA A 146 3.71 -14.41 19.22
N ARG A 147 3.53 -15.33 18.27
CA ARG A 147 4.06 -16.70 18.40
C ARG A 147 5.58 -16.78 18.33
N GLY A 148 6.24 -15.85 17.61
CA GLY A 148 7.69 -15.72 17.59
C GLY A 148 8.29 -15.26 18.94
N ILE A 149 7.49 -14.65 19.83
CA ILE A 149 7.94 -14.21 21.16
C ILE A 149 8.18 -15.40 22.08
N SER A 150 7.33 -16.44 22.01
CA SER A 150 7.34 -17.54 22.99
C SER A 150 8.68 -18.27 23.14
N PRO A 151 9.41 -18.63 22.05
CA PRO A 151 10.74 -19.28 22.18
C PRO A 151 11.79 -18.36 22.80
N ASN A 152 11.79 -17.08 22.40
CA ASN A 152 12.72 -16.07 22.94
C ASN A 152 12.44 -15.80 24.43
N LEU A 153 11.16 -15.83 24.83
CA LEU A 153 10.76 -15.69 26.22
C LEU A 153 11.14 -16.92 27.04
N ALA A 154 10.98 -18.13 26.51
CA ALA A 154 11.40 -19.37 27.16
C ALA A 154 12.92 -19.38 27.42
N LEU A 155 13.70 -18.94 26.44
CA LEU A 155 15.16 -18.83 26.58
C LEU A 155 15.55 -17.82 27.69
N LEU A 156 14.82 -16.71 27.81
CA LEU A 156 15.06 -15.70 28.85
C LEU A 156 14.85 -16.25 30.27
N PHE A 157 13.92 -17.19 30.47
CA PHE A 157 13.64 -17.81 31.78
C PHE A 157 14.50 -19.04 32.12
N GLY A 158 15.44 -19.42 31.25
CA GLY A 158 16.36 -20.54 31.49
C GLY A 158 16.13 -21.76 30.60
N GLY A 159 15.38 -21.64 29.51
CA GLY A 159 15.24 -22.66 28.45
C GLY A 159 13.81 -23.19 28.26
N GLU A 160 13.60 -24.06 27.28
CA GLU A 160 12.28 -24.53 26.82
C GLU A 160 11.39 -25.15 27.92
N GLY A 161 11.97 -25.70 28.98
CA GLY A 161 11.25 -26.31 30.11
C GLY A 161 11.03 -25.39 31.33
N SER A 162 11.51 -24.16 31.29
CA SER A 162 11.47 -23.23 32.43
C SER A 162 10.19 -22.39 32.51
N LEU A 163 9.39 -22.35 31.43
CA LEU A 163 8.09 -21.70 31.44
C LEU A 163 7.07 -22.54 32.22
N PRO A 164 6.20 -21.90 33.03
CA PRO A 164 5.12 -22.62 33.70
C PRO A 164 4.24 -23.36 32.68
N PHE A 165 3.72 -24.53 33.06
CA PHE A 165 2.90 -25.38 32.17
C PHE A 165 1.73 -24.64 31.49
N PHE A 166 1.19 -23.61 32.14
CA PHE A 166 0.09 -22.79 31.62
C PHE A 166 0.50 -21.74 30.57
N LEU A 167 1.80 -21.41 30.43
CA LEU A 167 2.35 -20.53 29.39
C LEU A 167 3.09 -21.30 28.28
N ALA A 168 3.56 -22.51 28.56
CA ALA A 168 4.31 -23.31 27.60
C ALA A 168 3.47 -23.71 26.38
N ARG A 169 4.11 -23.88 25.22
CA ARG A 169 3.47 -24.45 24.03
C ARG A 169 3.02 -25.88 24.34
N GLN A 170 1.75 -26.17 24.09
CA GLN A 170 1.20 -27.51 24.28
C GLN A 170 0.81 -28.09 22.93
N ALA A 171 1.36 -29.25 22.59
CA ALA A 171 0.86 -30.02 21.46
C ALA A 171 -0.33 -30.86 21.93
N ILE A 172 -1.52 -30.63 21.37
CA ILE A 172 -2.70 -31.46 21.71
C ILE A 172 -2.60 -32.75 20.90
N PRO A 173 -2.34 -33.92 21.53
CA PRO A 173 -2.20 -35.18 20.83
C PRO A 173 -3.59 -35.58 20.31
N GLY A 174 -3.81 -35.49 19.00
CA GLY A 174 -5.08 -35.86 18.33
C GLY A 174 -5.48 -34.97 17.16
N LEU A 175 -5.11 -33.68 17.18
CA LEU A 175 -5.41 -32.72 16.10
C LEU A 175 -4.18 -32.23 15.33
N GLY A 176 -2.96 -32.52 15.82
CA GLY A 176 -1.72 -32.04 15.21
C GLY A 176 -1.52 -30.51 15.31
N ILE A 177 -2.24 -29.85 16.23
CA ILE A 177 -2.19 -28.39 16.44
C ILE A 177 -1.34 -28.09 17.68
N VAL A 178 -0.38 -27.19 17.53
CA VAL A 178 0.43 -26.65 18.64
C VAL A 178 -0.21 -25.37 19.17
N VAL A 179 -0.78 -25.44 20.37
CA VAL A 179 -1.40 -24.28 21.01
C VAL A 179 -0.38 -23.46 21.80
N ASP A 180 -0.47 -22.14 21.71
CA ASP A 180 0.42 -21.19 22.39
C ASP A 180 -0.37 -20.17 23.24
N PRO A 181 -0.62 -20.49 24.53
CA PRO A 181 -1.33 -19.58 25.44
C PRO A 181 -0.57 -18.27 25.71
N CYS A 182 0.77 -18.31 25.73
CA CYS A 182 1.60 -17.14 25.98
C CYS A 182 1.42 -16.09 24.88
N ALA A 183 1.44 -16.53 23.61
CA ALA A 183 1.21 -15.64 22.47
C ALA A 183 -0.17 -14.95 22.54
N ALA A 184 -1.23 -15.69 22.90
CA ALA A 184 -2.57 -15.13 23.04
C ALA A 184 -2.65 -14.07 24.16
N ILE A 185 -2.03 -14.34 25.32
CA ILE A 185 -1.98 -13.38 26.44
C ILE A 185 -1.25 -12.10 26.02
N LEU A 186 -0.12 -12.22 25.31
CA LEU A 186 0.64 -11.07 24.82
C LEU A 186 -0.17 -10.21 23.85
N VAL A 187 -0.94 -10.83 22.94
CA VAL A 187 -1.86 -10.10 22.06
C VAL A 187 -2.90 -9.33 22.87
N PHE A 188 -3.48 -9.93 23.91
CA PHE A 188 -4.44 -9.22 24.78
C PHE A 188 -3.81 -8.06 25.53
N VAL A 189 -2.58 -8.22 26.04
CA VAL A 189 -1.84 -7.13 26.72
C VAL A 189 -1.60 -5.96 25.76
N VAL A 190 -1.11 -6.23 24.55
CA VAL A 190 -0.89 -5.20 23.53
C VAL A 190 -2.21 -4.54 23.11
N THR A 191 -3.27 -5.33 22.94
CA THR A 191 -4.62 -4.82 22.62
C THR A 191 -5.12 -3.88 23.72
N GLY A 192 -4.93 -4.26 24.99
CA GLY A 192 -5.29 -3.43 26.14
C GLY A 192 -4.52 -2.11 26.16
N LEU A 193 -3.20 -2.15 25.90
CA LEU A 193 -2.36 -0.95 25.80
C LEU A 193 -2.86 0.00 24.71
N LEU A 194 -3.16 -0.53 23.52
CA LEU A 194 -3.69 0.25 22.39
C LEU A 194 -5.07 0.87 22.68
N CYS A 195 -5.84 0.30 23.61
CA CYS A 195 -7.13 0.88 24.02
C CYS A 195 -6.99 2.10 24.95
N VAL A 196 -5.86 2.24 25.67
CA VAL A 196 -5.63 3.35 26.62
C VAL A 196 -5.56 4.70 25.88
N GLY A 197 -4.90 4.72 24.73
CA GLY A 197 -4.77 5.93 23.90
C GLY A 197 -3.53 5.89 23.03
N ILE A 198 -3.57 6.66 21.93
CA ILE A 198 -2.48 6.66 20.94
C ILE A 198 -1.21 7.32 21.49
N LYS A 199 -1.34 8.38 22.30
CA LYS A 199 -0.20 9.09 22.89
C LYS A 199 0.62 8.18 23.81
N GLU A 200 -0.04 7.48 24.73
CA GLU A 200 0.62 6.55 25.65
C GLU A 200 1.19 5.34 24.89
N SER A 201 0.43 4.77 23.94
CA SER A 201 0.88 3.64 23.13
C SER A 201 2.12 3.98 22.29
N THR A 202 2.15 5.16 21.67
CA THR A 202 3.30 5.60 20.87
C THR A 202 4.50 6.01 21.71
N MET A 203 4.28 6.47 22.94
CA MET A 203 5.36 6.72 23.91
C MET A 203 6.02 5.40 24.33
N VAL A 204 5.22 4.37 24.67
CA VAL A 204 5.72 3.02 24.96
C VAL A 204 6.44 2.45 23.73
N GLN A 205 5.83 2.51 22.55
CA GLN A 205 6.46 2.10 21.29
C GLN A 205 7.83 2.76 21.11
N SER A 206 7.91 4.07 21.34
CA SER A 206 9.15 4.82 21.15
C SER A 206 10.26 4.37 22.09
N ILE A 207 9.93 4.16 23.37
CA ILE A 207 10.89 3.65 24.36
C ILE A 207 11.39 2.26 23.94
N VAL A 208 10.47 1.35 23.59
CA VAL A 208 10.81 -0.01 23.18
C VAL A 208 11.69 -0.02 21.92
N THR A 209 11.36 0.80 20.93
CA THR A 209 12.15 0.94 19.70
C THR A 209 13.56 1.47 19.99
N ILE A 210 13.71 2.47 20.85
CA ILE A 210 15.03 3.01 21.23
C ILE A 210 15.88 1.91 21.90
N VAL A 211 15.30 1.16 22.83
CA VAL A 211 15.98 0.03 23.50
C VAL A 211 16.41 -1.02 22.48
N ASN A 212 15.55 -1.35 21.52
CA ASN A 212 15.83 -2.32 20.47
C ASN A 212 16.96 -1.86 19.53
N VAL A 213 16.94 -0.60 19.09
CA VAL A 213 18.03 -0.02 18.28
C VAL A 213 19.36 -0.06 19.07
N CYS A 214 19.34 0.26 20.36
CA CYS A 214 20.51 0.12 21.22
C CYS A 214 21.00 -1.34 21.33
N ALA A 215 20.10 -2.31 21.44
CA ALA A 215 20.46 -3.73 21.45
C ALA A 215 21.12 -4.17 20.13
N MET A 216 20.63 -3.69 18.98
CA MET A 216 21.27 -3.95 17.68
C MET A 216 22.64 -3.30 17.55
N LEU A 217 22.79 -2.06 18.00
CA LEU A 217 24.11 -1.40 18.04
C LEU A 217 25.09 -2.16 18.94
N PHE A 218 24.62 -2.68 20.08
CA PHE A 218 25.42 -3.55 20.94
C PHE A 218 25.87 -4.82 20.20
N VAL A 219 24.96 -5.52 19.51
CA VAL A 219 25.30 -6.70 18.68
C VAL A 219 26.38 -6.36 17.65
N ILE A 220 26.22 -5.23 16.95
CA ILE A 220 27.18 -4.78 15.93
C ILE A 220 28.55 -4.51 16.56
N ILE A 221 28.62 -3.75 17.65
CA ILE A 221 29.89 -3.36 18.28
C ILE A 221 30.58 -4.57 18.92
N ALA A 222 29.86 -5.30 19.79
CA ALA A 222 30.42 -6.44 20.52
C ALA A 222 30.74 -7.61 19.58
N GLY A 223 29.91 -7.85 18.57
CA GLY A 223 30.14 -8.89 17.59
C GLY A 223 31.28 -8.55 16.63
N THR A 224 31.45 -7.28 16.24
CA THR A 224 32.62 -6.84 15.45
C THR A 224 33.92 -7.00 16.25
N TYR A 225 33.91 -6.61 17.53
CA TYR A 225 35.06 -6.81 18.43
C TYR A 225 35.45 -8.30 18.52
N LEU A 226 34.45 -9.17 18.66
CA LEU A 226 34.67 -10.61 18.71
C LEU A 226 35.17 -11.17 17.37
N GLY A 227 34.60 -10.72 16.25
CA GLY A 227 35.01 -11.11 14.91
C GLY A 227 36.47 -10.79 14.61
N PHE A 228 36.94 -9.61 15.03
CA PHE A 228 38.38 -9.25 14.95
C PHE A 228 39.27 -10.13 15.83
N LYS A 229 38.76 -10.64 16.95
CA LYS A 229 39.51 -11.53 17.85
C LYS A 229 39.57 -12.97 17.32
N THR A 230 38.50 -13.46 16.71
CA THR A 230 38.38 -14.85 16.24
C THR A 230 38.76 -15.04 14.77
N GLY A 231 39.00 -13.94 14.03
CA GLY A 231 39.36 -14.00 12.61
C GLY A 231 38.18 -14.24 11.67
N TRP A 232 36.94 -13.95 12.07
CA TRP A 232 35.74 -14.12 11.22
C TRP A 232 35.58 -15.52 10.61
N PRO A 233 35.47 -16.59 11.43
CA PRO A 233 35.44 -17.97 10.95
C PRO A 233 34.28 -18.29 9.99
N GLY A 234 33.18 -17.52 10.04
CA GLY A 234 32.05 -17.69 9.14
C GLY A 234 32.26 -17.13 7.72
N TYR A 235 33.39 -16.48 7.44
CA TYR A 235 33.82 -16.12 6.08
C TYR A 235 34.95 -17.00 5.54
N GLU A 236 35.68 -17.70 6.42
CA GLU A 236 36.77 -18.62 6.04
C GLU A 236 36.24 -20.00 5.63
N LEU A 237 35.37 -20.05 4.61
CA LEU A 237 34.80 -21.31 4.13
C LEU A 237 35.46 -21.79 2.83
N PRO A 238 35.72 -23.10 2.68
CA PRO A 238 36.23 -23.68 1.43
C PRO A 238 35.29 -23.47 0.23
N THR A 239 33.99 -23.30 0.49
CA THR A 239 32.94 -23.12 -0.51
C THR A 239 32.83 -21.70 -1.06
N GLY A 240 33.60 -20.74 -0.50
CA GLY A 240 33.53 -19.33 -0.87
C GLY A 240 32.29 -18.59 -0.34
N TYR A 241 32.09 -17.36 -0.82
CA TYR A 241 31.06 -16.43 -0.33
C TYR A 241 29.63 -16.76 -0.80
N PHE A 242 29.48 -17.48 -1.91
CA PHE A 242 28.19 -17.85 -2.52
C PHE A 242 27.99 -19.38 -2.53
N PRO A 243 27.81 -20.04 -1.37
CA PRO A 243 27.68 -21.49 -1.29
C PRO A 243 26.43 -22.02 -2.03
N PHE A 244 25.37 -21.22 -2.08
CA PHE A 244 24.11 -21.53 -2.78
C PHE A 244 23.99 -20.82 -4.14
N GLY A 245 25.08 -20.23 -4.64
CA GLY A 245 25.10 -19.43 -5.85
C GLY A 245 24.30 -18.12 -5.73
N VAL A 246 24.18 -17.43 -6.87
CA VAL A 246 23.41 -16.18 -6.97
C VAL A 246 21.90 -16.46 -6.83
N ASP A 247 21.45 -17.62 -7.30
CA ASP A 247 20.04 -18.02 -7.19
C ASP A 247 19.61 -18.19 -5.73
N GLY A 248 20.45 -18.79 -4.88
CA GLY A 248 20.19 -18.90 -3.44
C GLY A 248 20.16 -17.54 -2.74
N MET A 249 21.06 -16.63 -3.10
CA MET A 249 21.05 -15.24 -2.59
C MET A 249 19.77 -14.49 -2.98
N LEU A 250 19.31 -14.61 -4.23
CA LEU A 250 18.07 -13.98 -4.70
C LEU A 250 16.84 -14.60 -4.02
N ALA A 251 16.83 -15.93 -3.85
CA ALA A 251 15.78 -16.62 -3.09
C ALA A 251 15.74 -16.17 -1.62
N GLY A 252 16.91 -16.05 -0.98
CA GLY A 252 17.00 -15.52 0.38
C GLY A 252 16.55 -14.06 0.49
N SER A 253 16.80 -13.24 -0.54
CA SER A 253 16.30 -11.85 -0.63
C SER A 253 14.77 -11.79 -0.59
N ALA A 254 14.10 -12.72 -1.28
CA ALA A 254 12.65 -12.83 -1.27
C ALA A 254 12.11 -13.16 0.13
N THR A 255 12.78 -14.07 0.84
CA THR A 255 12.41 -14.43 2.21
C THR A 255 12.63 -13.28 3.19
N VAL A 256 13.81 -12.62 3.17
CA VAL A 256 14.10 -11.51 4.09
C VAL A 256 13.37 -10.22 3.75
N PHE A 257 12.68 -10.12 2.60
CA PHE A 257 11.74 -9.04 2.34
C PHE A 257 10.68 -8.91 3.45
N PHE A 258 10.29 -10.03 4.07
CA PHE A 258 9.41 -10.03 5.24
C PHE A 258 9.93 -9.13 6.38
N ALA A 259 11.24 -9.02 6.55
CA ALA A 259 11.85 -8.19 7.59
C ALA A 259 11.66 -6.68 7.37
N TYR A 260 11.32 -6.26 6.14
CA TYR A 260 11.08 -4.87 5.78
C TYR A 260 9.61 -4.46 5.86
N ILE A 261 8.70 -5.39 6.13
CA ILE A 261 7.27 -5.09 6.33
C ILE A 261 7.12 -4.33 7.66
N GLY A 262 6.40 -3.21 7.65
CA GLY A 262 6.19 -2.38 8.83
C GLY A 262 6.28 -0.87 8.55
N PHE A 263 7.09 -0.42 7.58
CA PHE A 263 7.21 1.03 7.28
C PHE A 263 5.87 1.66 6.87
N ASP A 264 4.98 0.87 6.27
CA ASP A 264 3.64 1.23 5.83
C ASP A 264 2.66 1.45 7.00
N SER A 265 2.98 0.93 8.21
CA SER A 265 2.24 1.24 9.44
C SER A 265 2.23 2.74 9.74
N VAL A 266 3.29 3.45 9.36
CA VAL A 266 3.42 4.90 9.50
C VAL A 266 2.35 5.61 8.66
N ALA A 267 2.09 5.12 7.44
CA ALA A 267 1.09 5.70 6.55
C ALA A 267 -0.34 5.56 7.11
N SER A 268 -0.62 4.48 7.83
CA SER A 268 -1.92 4.25 8.49
C SER A 268 -2.18 5.21 9.67
N THR A 269 -1.16 5.93 10.14
CA THR A 269 -1.29 6.95 11.20
C THR A 269 -1.46 8.38 10.69
N ALA A 270 -1.65 8.56 9.37
CA ALA A 270 -1.67 9.88 8.74
C ALA A 270 -2.66 10.90 9.35
N GLU A 271 -3.85 10.46 9.79
CA GLU A 271 -4.86 11.32 10.43
C GLU A 271 -4.43 11.86 11.82
N GLU A 272 -3.45 11.22 12.45
CA GLU A 272 -2.95 11.56 13.80
C GLU A 272 -1.65 12.38 13.75
N VAL A 273 -1.14 12.70 12.55
CA VAL A 273 0.09 13.47 12.35
C VAL A 273 -0.20 14.96 12.30
N LYS A 274 0.66 15.76 12.95
CA LYS A 274 0.54 17.24 12.96
C LYS A 274 0.73 17.85 11.57
N ASN A 275 1.79 17.46 10.86
CA ASN A 275 2.10 17.94 9.51
C ASN A 275 2.34 16.75 8.55
N PRO A 276 1.28 16.08 8.07
CA PRO A 276 1.42 14.83 7.33
C PRO A 276 2.19 14.98 6.00
N GLN A 277 2.12 16.15 5.34
CA GLN A 277 2.75 16.37 4.03
C GLN A 277 4.28 16.22 4.07
N ARG A 278 4.90 16.61 5.19
CA ARG A 278 6.35 16.56 5.39
C ARG A 278 6.75 15.42 6.30
N ASP A 279 5.99 15.20 7.38
CA ASP A 279 6.41 14.30 8.45
C ASP A 279 6.24 12.83 8.05
N LEU A 280 5.22 12.47 7.25
CA LEU A 280 5.02 11.10 6.78
C LEU A 280 6.14 10.63 5.84
N PRO A 281 6.51 11.37 4.77
CA PRO A 281 7.64 10.98 3.93
C PRO A 281 8.96 10.86 4.69
N MET A 282 9.22 11.79 5.63
CA MET A 282 10.41 11.73 6.48
C MET A 282 10.39 10.49 7.38
N GLY A 283 9.26 10.20 8.03
CA GLY A 283 9.09 9.03 8.88
C GLY A 283 9.32 7.72 8.13
N ILE A 284 8.67 7.54 6.98
CA ILE A 284 8.81 6.34 6.13
C ILE A 284 10.27 6.18 5.65
N GLY A 285 10.86 7.25 5.11
CA GLY A 285 12.21 7.21 4.55
C GLY A 285 13.30 6.95 5.59
N PHE A 286 13.25 7.65 6.74
CA PHE A 286 14.21 7.44 7.81
C PHE A 286 14.05 6.07 8.47
N ALA A 287 12.81 5.61 8.71
CA ALA A 287 12.58 4.29 9.28
C ALA A 287 13.18 3.18 8.42
N LEU A 288 12.92 3.21 7.10
CA LEU A 288 13.45 2.21 6.19
C LEU A 288 14.98 2.25 6.09
N SER A 289 15.56 3.44 6.01
CA SER A 289 17.02 3.62 5.92
C SER A 289 17.75 3.09 7.17
N ILE A 290 17.22 3.39 8.36
CA ILE A 290 17.74 2.88 9.63
C ILE A 290 17.65 1.35 9.68
N CYS A 291 16.49 0.78 9.35
CA CYS A 291 16.31 -0.67 9.36
C CYS A 291 17.25 -1.37 8.37
N CYS A 292 17.36 -0.85 7.14
CA CYS A 292 18.24 -1.42 6.12
C CYS A 292 19.70 -1.45 6.57
N SER A 293 20.17 -0.33 7.13
CA SER A 293 21.54 -0.21 7.64
C SER A 293 21.80 -1.19 8.78
N LEU A 294 20.89 -1.28 9.76
CA LEU A 294 21.03 -2.19 10.90
C LEU A 294 20.99 -3.66 10.45
N TYR A 295 20.09 -4.03 9.54
CA TYR A 295 19.96 -5.40 9.06
C TYR A 295 21.21 -5.87 8.32
N MET A 296 21.78 -5.03 7.45
CA MET A 296 23.02 -5.34 6.76
C MET A 296 24.17 -5.53 7.75
N LEU A 297 24.35 -4.60 8.70
CA LEU A 297 25.44 -4.65 9.67
C LEU A 297 25.33 -5.87 10.60
N VAL A 298 24.13 -6.15 11.13
CA VAL A 298 23.88 -7.33 11.96
C VAL A 298 24.12 -8.61 11.15
N SER A 299 23.67 -8.67 9.90
CA SER A 299 23.88 -9.84 9.04
C SER A 299 25.37 -10.11 8.80
N ILE A 300 26.16 -9.08 8.52
CA ILE A 300 27.62 -9.21 8.35
C ILE A 300 28.25 -9.78 9.62
N VAL A 301 27.88 -9.23 10.77
CA VAL A 301 28.48 -9.61 12.06
C VAL A 301 28.10 -11.05 12.42
N VAL A 302 26.81 -11.39 12.39
CA VAL A 302 26.32 -12.71 12.86
C VAL A 302 26.85 -13.85 11.99
N VAL A 303 26.78 -13.68 10.66
CA VAL A 303 27.34 -14.64 9.70
C VAL A 303 28.85 -14.75 9.82
N GLY A 304 29.55 -13.66 10.11
CA GLY A 304 30.99 -13.71 10.29
C GLY A 304 31.43 -14.43 11.58
N LEU A 305 30.60 -14.42 12.63
CA LEU A 305 30.92 -15.04 13.92
C LEU A 305 30.70 -16.56 13.95
N VAL A 306 29.71 -17.06 13.22
CA VAL A 306 29.34 -18.49 13.20
C VAL A 306 29.14 -18.94 11.75
N PRO A 307 29.79 -20.04 11.31
CA PRO A 307 29.56 -20.59 9.97
C PRO A 307 28.09 -20.92 9.71
N TYR A 308 27.61 -20.62 8.51
CA TYR A 308 26.18 -20.69 8.16
C TYR A 308 25.52 -22.05 8.43
N TYR A 309 26.26 -23.15 8.28
CA TYR A 309 25.74 -24.52 8.50
C TYR A 309 25.55 -24.88 9.99
N ALA A 310 26.23 -24.17 10.89
CA ALA A 310 26.16 -24.37 12.35
C ALA A 310 25.27 -23.33 13.04
N MET A 311 24.67 -22.42 12.27
CA MET A 311 23.81 -21.37 12.81
C MET A 311 22.48 -21.94 13.32
N ASP A 312 22.07 -21.49 14.50
CA ASP A 312 20.76 -21.79 15.06
C ASP A 312 19.66 -21.07 14.26
N PRO A 313 18.61 -21.77 13.79
CA PRO A 313 17.57 -21.16 12.97
C PRO A 313 16.61 -20.26 13.76
N ASP A 314 16.40 -20.51 15.06
CA ASP A 314 15.39 -19.80 15.86
C ASP A 314 15.99 -18.62 16.64
N THR A 315 17.23 -18.76 17.11
CA THR A 315 17.90 -17.76 17.97
C THR A 315 19.34 -17.44 17.52
N PRO A 316 19.56 -17.11 16.23
CA PRO A 316 20.89 -17.00 15.62
C PRO A 316 21.82 -16.00 16.31
N ILE A 317 21.29 -14.85 16.76
CA ILE A 317 22.10 -13.80 17.35
C ILE A 317 22.54 -14.19 18.78
N SER A 318 21.61 -14.64 19.62
CA SER A 318 21.94 -14.97 21.01
C SER A 318 22.86 -16.18 21.12
N SER A 319 22.61 -17.22 20.33
CA SER A 319 23.41 -18.45 20.28
C SER A 319 24.82 -18.20 19.76
N ALA A 320 25.00 -17.28 18.81
CA ALA A 320 26.32 -16.89 18.33
C ALA A 320 27.21 -16.30 19.44
N PHE A 321 26.66 -15.45 20.31
CA PHE A 321 27.42 -14.90 21.44
C PHE A 321 27.65 -15.93 22.56
N ALA A 322 26.67 -16.81 22.78
CA ALA A 322 26.79 -17.91 23.74
C ALA A 322 27.89 -18.91 23.36
N ALA A 323 28.01 -19.25 22.07
CA ALA A 323 29.04 -20.16 21.54
C ALA A 323 30.47 -19.65 21.78
N HIS A 324 30.66 -18.33 21.87
CA HIS A 324 31.94 -17.68 22.17
C HIS A 324 32.13 -17.38 23.67
N GLY A 325 31.34 -18.00 24.55
CA GLY A 325 31.49 -17.91 26.00
C GLY A 325 30.90 -16.65 26.65
N MET A 326 30.18 -15.80 25.91
CA MET A 326 29.56 -14.57 26.43
C MET A 326 28.08 -14.77 26.79
N GLN A 327 27.83 -15.63 27.78
CA GLN A 327 26.46 -15.93 28.25
C GLN A 327 25.71 -14.69 28.72
N TRP A 328 26.38 -13.75 29.40
CA TRP A 328 25.78 -12.49 29.84
C TRP A 328 25.29 -11.62 28.67
N ALA A 329 26.01 -11.63 27.54
CA ALA A 329 25.62 -10.89 26.35
C ALA A 329 24.43 -11.56 25.66
N ALA A 330 24.39 -12.90 25.63
CA ALA A 330 23.26 -13.65 25.10
C ALA A 330 21.94 -13.32 25.83
N TYR A 331 21.97 -13.14 27.17
CA TYR A 331 20.80 -12.70 27.93
C TYR A 331 20.32 -11.30 27.53
N ILE A 332 21.24 -10.33 27.39
CA ILE A 332 20.90 -8.96 26.97
C ILE A 332 20.27 -8.97 25.57
N ILE A 333 20.85 -9.73 24.64
CA ILE A 333 20.37 -9.86 23.26
C ILE A 333 18.99 -10.52 23.23
N THR A 334 18.77 -11.57 24.01
CA THR A 334 17.49 -12.28 24.10
C THR A 334 16.40 -11.38 24.69
N ALA A 335 16.72 -10.61 25.74
CA ALA A 335 15.81 -9.61 26.29
C ALA A 335 15.48 -8.52 25.25
N GLY A 336 16.48 -8.06 24.49
CA GLY A 336 16.31 -7.16 23.35
C GLY A 336 15.38 -7.73 22.28
N ALA A 337 15.54 -9.01 21.94
CA ALA A 337 14.70 -9.71 20.96
C ALA A 337 13.23 -9.77 21.41
N VAL A 338 12.96 -10.12 22.68
CA VAL A 338 11.60 -10.12 23.23
C VAL A 338 10.98 -8.72 23.15
N MET A 339 11.74 -7.69 23.55
CA MET A 339 11.27 -6.30 23.45
C MET A 339 11.02 -5.86 22.00
N ALA A 340 11.90 -6.25 21.07
CA ALA A 340 11.75 -5.97 19.65
C ALA A 340 10.46 -6.57 19.08
N LEU A 341 10.22 -7.84 19.36
CA LEU A 341 9.03 -8.56 18.92
C LEU A 341 7.74 -7.96 19.54
N CYS A 342 7.78 -7.51 20.79
CA CYS A 342 6.68 -6.74 21.38
C CYS A 342 6.44 -5.40 20.64
N SER A 343 7.50 -4.71 20.24
CA SER A 343 7.43 -3.47 19.43
C SER A 343 6.78 -3.72 18.08
N THR A 344 7.17 -4.82 17.42
CA THR A 344 6.60 -5.22 16.13
C THR A 344 5.14 -5.62 16.28
N LEU A 345 4.79 -6.35 17.35
CA LEU A 345 3.40 -6.73 17.65
C LEU A 345 2.49 -5.51 17.84
N MET A 346 2.95 -4.51 18.59
CA MET A 346 2.28 -3.22 18.71
C MET A 346 2.14 -2.54 17.34
N GLY A 347 3.21 -2.54 16.54
CA GLY A 347 3.23 -1.99 15.19
C GLY A 347 2.29 -2.68 14.20
N SER A 348 2.04 -3.99 14.35
CA SER A 348 1.10 -4.74 13.49
C SER A 348 -0.36 -4.54 13.91
N ILE A 349 -0.66 -4.47 15.21
CA ILE A 349 -2.04 -4.31 15.70
C ILE A 349 -2.50 -2.85 15.60
N LEU A 350 -1.58 -1.88 15.61
CA LEU A 350 -1.92 -0.45 15.59
C LEU A 350 -2.66 -0.02 14.30
N PRO A 351 -2.22 -0.34 13.07
CA PRO A 351 -2.90 0.06 11.83
C PRO A 351 -4.30 -0.54 11.65
N GLN A 352 -4.50 -1.77 12.13
CA GLN A 352 -5.67 -2.58 11.76
C GLN A 352 -7.02 -1.94 12.15
N PRO A 353 -7.23 -1.43 13.38
CA PRO A 353 -8.48 -0.78 13.77
C PRO A 353 -8.76 0.48 12.96
N ARG A 354 -7.72 1.18 12.50
CA ARG A 354 -7.83 2.41 11.70
C ARG A 354 -8.33 2.14 10.29
N ILE A 355 -7.83 1.06 9.68
CA ILE A 355 -8.30 0.62 8.36
C ILE A 355 -9.77 0.17 8.45
N LEU A 356 -10.12 -0.62 9.48
CA LEU A 356 -11.52 -1.01 9.72
C LEU A 356 -12.43 0.20 9.95
N MET A 357 -11.96 1.18 10.72
CA MET A 357 -12.68 2.43 10.95
C MET A 357 -12.89 3.19 9.63
N ALA A 358 -11.87 3.30 8.78
CA ALA A 358 -11.98 3.95 7.48
C ALA A 358 -12.98 3.23 6.56
N MET A 359 -12.91 1.90 6.47
CA MET A 359 -13.83 1.08 5.67
C MET A 359 -15.28 1.16 6.19
N ALA A 360 -15.47 1.25 7.52
CA ALA A 360 -16.78 1.40 8.13
C ALA A 360 -17.35 2.82 7.98
N ARG A 361 -16.51 3.86 7.99
CA ARG A 361 -16.91 5.25 7.64
C ARG A 361 -17.39 5.34 6.18
N ASP A 362 -16.81 4.53 5.30
CA ASP A 362 -17.23 4.43 3.90
C ASP A 362 -18.47 3.52 3.68
N GLY A 363 -19.04 2.97 4.75
CA GLY A 363 -20.25 2.11 4.70
C GLY A 363 -20.00 0.68 4.21
N LEU A 364 -18.76 0.33 3.86
CA LEU A 364 -18.42 -1.02 3.38
C LEU A 364 -18.40 -2.07 4.50
N LEU A 365 -18.27 -1.64 5.75
CA LEU A 365 -18.37 -2.46 6.96
C LEU A 365 -19.47 -1.95 7.89
N PRO A 366 -19.95 -2.78 8.84
CA PRO A 366 -20.87 -2.35 9.88
C PRO A 366 -20.39 -1.10 10.61
N SER A 367 -21.30 -0.15 10.85
CA SER A 367 -21.02 1.12 11.53
C SER A 367 -20.45 0.94 12.94
N PHE A 368 -20.62 -0.24 13.54
CA PHE A 368 -19.97 -0.62 14.80
C PHE A 368 -18.45 -0.37 14.82
N PHE A 369 -17.77 -0.53 13.67
CA PHE A 369 -16.32 -0.36 13.55
C PHE A 369 -15.87 1.11 13.35
N SER A 370 -16.78 2.05 13.07
CA SER A 370 -16.44 3.46 12.87
C SER A 370 -16.48 4.29 14.16
N ASP A 371 -16.98 3.71 15.26
CA ASP A 371 -17.12 4.38 16.56
C ASP A 371 -15.75 4.64 17.23
N VAL A 372 -15.46 5.92 17.47
CA VAL A 372 -14.26 6.39 18.19
C VAL A 372 -14.62 6.74 19.63
N ASN A 373 -13.82 6.26 20.60
CA ASN A 373 -14.05 6.55 22.01
C ASN A 373 -13.70 8.01 22.36
N LYS A 374 -14.59 8.70 23.09
CA LYS A 374 -14.43 10.13 23.43
C LYS A 374 -13.21 10.43 24.31
N LYS A 375 -12.81 9.50 25.19
CA LYS A 375 -11.69 9.72 26.13
C LYS A 375 -10.33 9.42 25.51
N SER A 376 -10.21 8.29 24.79
CA SER A 376 -8.94 7.87 24.21
C SER A 376 -8.71 8.38 22.78
N GLN A 377 -9.75 8.82 22.07
CA GLN A 377 -9.71 9.18 20.65
C GLN A 377 -9.18 8.03 19.76
N VAL A 378 -9.43 6.78 20.16
CA VAL A 378 -9.05 5.56 19.43
C VAL A 378 -10.31 4.70 19.17
N PRO A 379 -10.42 3.95 18.05
CA PRO A 379 -11.52 3.02 17.79
C PRO A 379 -11.45 1.75 18.66
N VAL A 380 -11.74 1.89 19.96
CA VAL A 380 -11.61 0.81 20.98
C VAL A 380 -12.38 -0.45 20.59
N LYS A 381 -13.60 -0.33 20.06
CA LYS A 381 -14.43 -1.47 19.65
C LYS A 381 -13.75 -2.30 18.56
N SER A 382 -13.24 -1.63 17.54
CA SER A 382 -12.48 -2.25 16.46
C SER A 382 -11.21 -2.92 17.00
N THR A 383 -10.47 -2.22 17.85
CA THR A 383 -9.24 -2.76 18.50
C THR A 383 -9.51 -4.05 19.29
N VAL A 384 -10.59 -4.10 20.06
CA VAL A 384 -10.93 -5.30 20.85
C VAL A 384 -11.31 -6.47 19.94
N VAL A 385 -12.11 -6.24 18.90
CA VAL A 385 -12.50 -7.31 17.95
C VAL A 385 -11.29 -7.84 17.20
N THR A 386 -10.43 -6.96 16.70
CA THR A 386 -9.23 -7.36 15.97
C THR A 386 -8.22 -8.06 16.87
N GLY A 387 -8.03 -7.57 18.10
CA GLY A 387 -7.18 -8.20 19.10
C GLY A 387 -7.67 -9.58 19.50
N LEU A 388 -8.99 -9.78 19.63
CA LEU A 388 -9.58 -11.09 19.90
C LEU A 388 -9.35 -12.07 18.74
N CYS A 389 -9.53 -11.62 17.50
CA CYS A 389 -9.24 -12.43 16.32
C CYS A 389 -7.74 -12.80 16.25
N ALA A 390 -6.84 -11.84 16.45
CA ALA A 390 -5.41 -12.07 16.46
C ALA A 390 -4.97 -13.00 17.59
N ALA A 391 -5.54 -12.87 18.80
CA ALA A 391 -5.24 -13.75 19.93
C ALA A 391 -5.68 -15.19 19.66
N THR A 392 -6.84 -15.36 19.02
CA THR A 392 -7.36 -16.68 18.63
C THR A 392 -6.48 -17.33 17.56
N LEU A 393 -6.04 -16.57 16.56
CA LEU A 393 -5.13 -17.07 15.53
C LEU A 393 -3.75 -17.40 16.11
N ALA A 394 -3.22 -16.54 16.98
CA ALA A 394 -1.96 -16.78 17.70
C ALA A 394 -2.03 -18.05 18.56
N PHE A 395 -3.20 -18.35 19.14
CA PHE A 395 -3.43 -19.57 19.90
C PHE A 395 -3.47 -20.82 19.01
N CYS A 396 -4.18 -20.78 17.87
CA CYS A 396 -4.52 -21.97 17.09
C CYS A 396 -3.60 -22.31 15.91
N MET A 397 -2.85 -21.36 15.34
CA MET A 397 -2.15 -21.55 14.06
C MET A 397 -0.64 -21.45 14.19
N ASP A 398 0.12 -22.18 13.38
CA ASP A 398 1.59 -22.14 13.39
C ASP A 398 2.21 -20.94 12.67
N VAL A 399 3.42 -20.56 13.11
CA VAL A 399 4.16 -19.37 12.62
C VAL A 399 4.38 -19.42 11.12
N ASP A 400 4.83 -20.56 10.58
CA ASP A 400 5.13 -20.72 9.15
C ASP A 400 3.89 -20.52 8.27
N GLN A 401 2.74 -20.98 8.76
CA GLN A 401 1.48 -20.84 8.04
C GLN A 401 1.03 -19.38 8.01
N LEU A 402 1.23 -18.66 9.11
CA LEU A 402 0.87 -17.25 9.26
C LEU A 402 1.81 -16.38 8.42
N ALA A 403 3.13 -16.57 8.50
CA ALA A 403 4.13 -15.75 7.83
C ALA A 403 3.94 -15.68 6.30
N GLY A 404 3.70 -16.83 5.65
CA GLY A 404 3.44 -16.86 4.20
C GLY A 404 2.20 -16.05 3.81
N MET A 405 1.13 -16.09 4.62
CA MET A 405 -0.11 -15.38 4.33
C MET A 405 0.05 -13.86 4.46
N VAL A 406 0.86 -13.40 5.41
CA VAL A 406 1.18 -11.96 5.60
C VAL A 406 1.83 -11.39 4.35
N SER A 407 2.87 -12.06 3.83
CA SER A 407 3.61 -11.58 2.65
C SER A 407 2.72 -11.42 1.42
N VAL A 408 1.76 -12.31 1.18
CA VAL A 408 0.82 -12.15 0.04
C VAL A 408 -0.01 -10.88 0.21
N GLY A 409 -0.56 -10.63 1.40
CA GLY A 409 -1.37 -9.44 1.68
C GLY A 409 -0.59 -8.15 1.45
N THR A 410 0.61 -8.06 2.01
CA THR A 410 1.49 -6.89 1.87
C THR A 410 1.89 -6.63 0.42
N LEU A 411 2.29 -7.68 -0.32
CA LEU A 411 2.72 -7.54 -1.72
C LEU A 411 1.57 -7.11 -2.63
N LEU A 412 0.34 -7.60 -2.38
CA LEU A 412 -0.85 -7.12 -3.08
C LEU A 412 -1.10 -5.63 -2.79
N ALA A 413 -1.00 -5.20 -1.53
CA ALA A 413 -1.15 -3.80 -1.15
C ALA A 413 -0.08 -2.93 -1.82
N PHE A 414 1.20 -3.31 -1.76
CA PHE A 414 2.31 -2.54 -2.32
C PHE A 414 2.21 -2.41 -3.85
N THR A 415 1.81 -3.49 -4.53
CA THR A 415 1.54 -3.47 -5.97
C THR A 415 0.43 -2.47 -6.30
N MET A 416 -0.65 -2.47 -5.52
CA MET A 416 -1.78 -1.56 -5.74
C MET A 416 -1.42 -0.09 -5.45
N VAL A 417 -0.58 0.18 -4.46
CA VAL A 417 -0.07 1.55 -4.20
C VAL A 417 0.81 2.03 -5.36
N ALA A 418 1.69 1.19 -5.90
CA ALA A 418 2.50 1.55 -7.06
C ALA A 418 1.64 1.82 -8.32
N ILE A 419 0.60 1.01 -8.55
CA ILE A 419 -0.39 1.26 -9.61
C ILE A 419 -1.13 2.59 -9.37
N SER A 420 -1.50 2.88 -8.12
CA SER A 420 -2.20 4.11 -7.75
C SER A 420 -1.36 5.36 -8.03
N VAL A 421 -0.03 5.32 -7.83
CA VAL A 421 0.88 6.42 -8.22
C VAL A 421 0.89 6.62 -9.74
N LEU A 422 0.94 5.54 -10.53
CA LEU A 422 0.89 5.64 -11.99
C LEU A 422 -0.43 6.26 -12.47
N ILE A 423 -1.55 5.80 -11.90
CA ILE A 423 -2.87 6.35 -12.22
C ILE A 423 -2.92 7.83 -11.84
N LEU A 424 -2.49 8.20 -10.64
CA LEU A 424 -2.50 9.59 -10.17
C LEU A 424 -1.69 10.53 -11.07
N ARG A 425 -0.56 10.07 -11.62
CA ARG A 425 0.37 10.89 -12.42
C ARG A 425 -0.05 11.05 -13.87
N TYR A 426 -0.70 10.04 -14.45
CA TYR A 426 -1.03 10.02 -15.88
C TYR A 426 -2.52 10.14 -16.18
N VAL A 427 -3.37 9.72 -15.25
CA VAL A 427 -4.83 9.73 -15.35
C VAL A 427 -5.42 10.15 -14.00
N PRO A 428 -5.13 11.38 -13.52
CA PRO A 428 -5.73 11.87 -12.28
C PRO A 428 -7.27 11.77 -12.40
N PRO A 429 -7.97 11.36 -11.32
CA PRO A 429 -9.42 11.29 -11.35
C PRO A 429 -10.00 12.71 -11.43
N ASP A 430 -10.61 13.01 -12.58
CA ASP A 430 -11.19 14.32 -12.91
C ASP A 430 -12.69 14.42 -12.59
N GLU A 431 -13.24 13.39 -11.96
CA GLU A 431 -14.65 13.31 -11.59
C GLU A 431 -14.78 13.25 -10.06
N VAL A 432 -15.77 13.99 -9.56
CA VAL A 432 -16.06 14.14 -8.14
C VAL A 432 -17.42 13.52 -7.83
N PRO A 433 -17.53 12.64 -6.82
CA PRO A 433 -18.82 12.18 -6.34
C PRO A 433 -19.59 13.31 -5.66
N VAL A 434 -20.78 13.63 -6.18
CA VAL A 434 -21.73 14.60 -5.62
C VAL A 434 -22.99 13.85 -5.17
N PRO A 435 -23.60 14.17 -4.01
CA PRO A 435 -24.84 13.54 -3.58
C PRO A 435 -25.96 13.66 -4.63
N SER A 436 -26.73 12.59 -4.86
CA SER A 436 -27.91 12.60 -5.75
C SER A 436 -28.96 13.65 -5.38
N SER A 437 -28.98 14.12 -4.13
CA SER A 437 -29.85 15.24 -3.72
C SER A 437 -29.58 16.54 -4.46
N LEU A 438 -28.42 16.67 -5.12
CA LEU A 438 -28.05 17.83 -5.94
C LEU A 438 -28.33 17.61 -7.43
N GLN A 439 -29.02 16.54 -7.83
CA GLN A 439 -29.28 16.21 -9.24
C GLN A 439 -29.87 17.38 -10.03
N ASP A 440 -30.86 18.10 -9.47
CA ASP A 440 -31.46 19.26 -10.13
C ASP A 440 -30.44 20.39 -10.38
N THR A 441 -29.49 20.58 -9.45
CA THR A 441 -28.40 21.55 -9.60
C THR A 441 -27.39 21.08 -10.64
N ILE A 442 -27.06 19.79 -10.63
CA ILE A 442 -26.17 19.14 -11.62
C ILE A 442 -26.72 19.30 -13.03
N ASP A 443 -28.00 18.99 -13.23
CA ASP A 443 -28.68 19.10 -14.52
C ASP A 443 -28.73 20.56 -14.98
N SER A 444 -28.96 21.50 -14.06
CA SER A 444 -28.94 22.94 -14.37
C SER A 444 -27.57 23.46 -14.82
N VAL A 445 -26.49 23.01 -14.17
CA VAL A 445 -25.11 23.41 -14.49
C VAL A 445 -24.65 22.72 -15.78
N SER A 446 -24.98 21.44 -15.96
CA SER A 446 -24.71 20.70 -17.19
C SER A 446 -25.45 21.32 -18.39
N LEU A 447 -26.72 21.70 -18.23
CA LEU A 447 -27.48 22.43 -19.25
C LEU A 447 -26.90 23.83 -19.53
N HIS A 448 -26.34 24.51 -18.53
CA HIS A 448 -25.65 25.78 -18.71
C HIS A 448 -24.39 25.62 -19.56
N TYR A 449 -23.56 24.62 -19.24
CA TYR A 449 -22.35 24.30 -19.98
C TYR A 449 -22.64 23.82 -21.41
N ASN A 450 -23.66 22.96 -21.58
CA ASN A 450 -24.12 22.52 -22.90
C ASN A 450 -24.68 23.69 -23.72
N ARG A 451 -25.36 24.66 -23.10
CA ARG A 451 -25.79 25.89 -23.79
C ARG A 451 -24.63 26.78 -24.20
N ILE A 452 -23.56 26.86 -23.42
CA ILE A 452 -22.34 27.61 -23.77
C ILE A 452 -21.63 26.93 -24.95
N SER A 453 -21.52 25.60 -24.90
CA SER A 453 -20.92 24.78 -25.96
C SER A 453 -21.74 24.83 -27.26
N GLU A 454 -23.08 24.73 -27.18
CA GLU A 454 -23.98 24.90 -28.33
C GLU A 454 -24.07 26.34 -28.82
N GLY A 455 -23.97 27.35 -27.95
CA GLY A 455 -23.97 28.76 -28.32
C GLY A 455 -22.75 29.15 -29.15
N SER A 456 -21.60 28.54 -28.85
CA SER A 456 -20.39 28.64 -29.68
C SER A 456 -20.57 27.99 -31.06
N SER A 457 -21.40 26.94 -31.15
CA SER A 457 -21.74 26.25 -32.41
C SER A 457 -22.85 26.96 -33.23
N LYS A 458 -23.87 27.54 -32.57
CA LYS A 458 -25.00 28.26 -33.22
C LYS A 458 -24.65 29.67 -33.70
N ASN A 459 -23.61 30.30 -33.18
CA ASN A 459 -23.08 31.55 -33.76
C ASN A 459 -22.41 31.36 -35.13
N LYS A 460 -22.27 30.11 -35.62
CA LYS A 460 -21.91 29.82 -37.03
C LYS A 460 -23.12 29.69 -37.97
N SER A 461 -24.38 29.68 -37.50
CA SER A 461 -25.53 29.32 -38.35
C SER A 461 -26.67 30.35 -38.47
N LYS A 462 -26.48 31.61 -38.04
CA LYS A 462 -27.50 32.66 -38.24
C LYS A 462 -26.89 33.99 -38.70
N SER A 463 -26.52 34.06 -39.98
CA SER A 463 -26.76 35.28 -40.77
C SER A 463 -27.43 34.89 -42.10
N HIS A 464 -28.76 34.79 -42.07
CA HIS A 464 -29.54 34.71 -43.30
C HIS A 464 -30.60 35.80 -43.33
N ALA A 465 -30.40 36.69 -44.31
CA ALA A 465 -31.37 37.21 -45.26
C ALA A 465 -32.69 37.79 -44.72
N GLY A 466 -32.74 39.12 -44.69
CA GLY A 466 -33.96 39.91 -44.86
C GLY A 466 -33.76 40.90 -46.03
N THR A 467 -34.51 40.69 -47.10
CA THR A 467 -34.55 41.48 -48.35
C THR A 467 -35.28 42.83 -48.20
N SER A 468 -34.75 43.90 -48.80
CA SER A 468 -35.43 44.81 -49.78
C SER A 468 -34.89 46.26 -49.76
N LYS A 469 -34.44 46.73 -50.95
CA LYS A 469 -34.38 48.11 -51.53
C LYS A 469 -33.77 49.23 -50.65
N ASP A 470 -32.79 50.04 -51.07
CA ASP A 470 -32.73 50.83 -52.30
C ASP A 470 -31.31 51.40 -52.59
N SER A 471 -31.16 51.82 -53.85
CA SER A 471 -30.06 52.44 -54.62
C SER A 471 -29.06 53.45 -53.98
N LYS A 472 -27.78 53.32 -54.41
CA LYS A 472 -26.76 54.33 -54.87
C LYS A 472 -25.37 53.84 -54.42
N GLN A 473 -24.27 53.72 -55.17
CA GLN A 473 -23.76 54.16 -56.49
C GLN A 473 -22.32 53.51 -56.63
N PRO A 474 -21.47 53.73 -57.66
CA PRO A 474 -21.12 52.66 -58.60
C PRO A 474 -19.60 52.37 -58.83
N LEU A 475 -19.32 51.23 -59.53
CA LEU A 475 -18.25 50.96 -60.53
C LEU A 475 -16.75 51.13 -60.10
N LEU A 476 -15.81 50.21 -60.33
CA LEU A 476 -15.35 49.54 -61.57
C LEU A 476 -14.60 48.24 -61.21
N VAL A 477 -14.93 47.06 -61.77
CA VAL A 477 -14.47 46.49 -63.06
C VAL A 477 -12.95 46.26 -63.15
N GLY A 478 -12.55 44.98 -63.13
CA GLY A 478 -11.20 44.51 -63.44
C GLY A 478 -11.03 42.99 -63.31
N LYS A 479 -11.60 42.22 -64.26
CA LYS A 479 -11.26 40.83 -64.67
C LYS A 479 -9.72 40.58 -64.62
N ASN A 480 -9.15 39.39 -64.38
CA ASN A 480 -9.61 38.00 -64.45
C ASN A 480 -8.56 37.05 -63.82
N SER A 481 -9.08 35.91 -63.31
CA SER A 481 -8.52 34.54 -63.28
C SER A 481 -7.46 34.07 -62.26
N SER A 482 -7.89 32.97 -61.60
CA SER A 482 -7.19 31.81 -61.02
C SER A 482 -6.46 31.95 -59.67
N ALA A 483 -7.09 31.45 -58.61
CA ALA A 483 -6.61 30.27 -57.90
C ALA A 483 -7.67 29.80 -56.88
N ASP A 484 -8.00 28.52 -57.01
CA ASP A 484 -8.75 27.68 -56.11
C ASP A 484 -8.14 27.68 -54.69
N TYR A 485 -8.95 27.85 -53.64
CA TYR A 485 -8.57 27.52 -52.26
C TYR A 485 -9.77 26.90 -51.53
N PRO A 486 -9.62 25.71 -50.92
CA PRO A 486 -10.71 24.97 -50.30
C PRO A 486 -11.02 25.50 -48.90
N ASP A 487 -12.29 25.34 -48.51
CA ASP A 487 -12.84 25.59 -47.18
C ASP A 487 -12.00 24.96 -46.05
N LEU A 488 -11.35 25.80 -45.23
CA LEU A 488 -10.82 25.41 -43.93
C LEU A 488 -11.82 25.83 -42.85
N VAL A 489 -12.66 24.88 -42.44
CA VAL A 489 -13.32 24.91 -41.13
C VAL A 489 -12.22 24.93 -40.06
N LYS A 490 -11.87 26.12 -39.56
CA LYS A 490 -11.04 26.25 -38.35
C LYS A 490 -11.85 25.71 -37.17
N GLU A 491 -11.48 24.52 -36.70
CA GLU A 491 -11.85 24.00 -35.38
C GLU A 491 -11.12 24.80 -34.29
N ASP A 492 -11.83 25.06 -33.19
CA ASP A 492 -11.36 25.88 -32.05
C ASP A 492 -10.17 25.20 -31.32
N PRO A 493 -9.04 25.91 -31.09
CA PRO A 493 -7.87 25.35 -30.40
C PRO A 493 -8.17 24.77 -29.02
N SER A 494 -9.14 25.33 -28.30
CA SER A 494 -9.54 24.90 -26.95
C SER A 494 -10.20 23.50 -26.94
N VAL A 495 -11.07 23.24 -27.92
CA VAL A 495 -11.74 21.94 -28.08
C VAL A 495 -10.74 20.86 -28.49
N LYS A 496 -9.78 21.20 -29.36
CA LYS A 496 -8.71 20.29 -29.78
C LYS A 496 -7.76 19.93 -28.63
N TYR A 497 -7.51 20.87 -27.72
CA TYR A 497 -6.73 20.64 -26.50
C TYR A 497 -7.41 19.64 -25.56
N VAL A 498 -8.70 19.87 -25.23
CA VAL A 498 -9.49 18.97 -24.36
C VAL A 498 -9.62 17.56 -24.95
N LEU A 499 -9.90 17.45 -26.26
CA LEU A 499 -10.02 16.14 -26.93
C LEU A 499 -8.69 15.37 -26.95
N ASN A 500 -7.56 16.09 -27.04
CA ASN A 500 -6.23 15.49 -26.97
C ASN A 500 -5.87 15.02 -25.56
N GLU A 501 -6.26 15.75 -24.51
CA GLU A 501 -6.08 15.32 -23.12
C GLU A 501 -6.88 14.05 -22.80
N GLU A 502 -8.14 13.98 -23.25
CA GLU A 502 -8.97 12.78 -23.02
C GLU A 502 -8.40 11.56 -23.76
N LYS A 503 -7.97 11.72 -25.02
CA LYS A 503 -7.28 10.66 -25.77
C LYS A 503 -5.98 10.24 -25.08
N ARG A 504 -5.16 11.19 -24.62
CA ARG A 504 -3.91 10.94 -23.89
C ARG A 504 -4.17 10.12 -22.61
N ARG A 505 -5.20 10.48 -21.84
CA ARG A 505 -5.60 9.75 -20.63
C ARG A 505 -6.11 8.34 -20.92
N LYS A 506 -6.90 8.16 -21.99
CA LYS A 506 -7.34 6.83 -22.44
C LYS A 506 -6.13 5.97 -22.82
N ILE A 507 -5.19 6.50 -23.59
CA ILE A 507 -3.96 5.81 -23.98
C ILE A 507 -3.16 5.44 -22.73
N ALA A 508 -2.86 6.39 -21.84
CA ALA A 508 -2.08 6.13 -20.64
C ALA A 508 -2.73 5.08 -19.73
N GLY A 509 -4.05 5.14 -19.54
CA GLY A 509 -4.78 4.14 -18.76
C GLY A 509 -4.77 2.73 -19.37
N TRP A 510 -4.74 2.61 -20.70
CA TRP A 510 -4.54 1.32 -21.39
C TRP A 510 -3.10 0.83 -21.26
N THR A 511 -2.13 1.74 -21.40
CA THR A 511 -0.72 1.44 -21.24
C THR A 511 -0.42 0.92 -19.84
N ILE A 512 -0.94 1.55 -18.77
CA ILE A 512 -0.76 1.06 -17.39
C ILE A 512 -1.29 -0.37 -17.22
N ALA A 513 -2.50 -0.65 -17.76
CA ALA A 513 -3.08 -1.98 -17.68
C ALA A 513 -2.25 -3.03 -18.43
N LEU A 514 -1.78 -2.71 -19.65
CA LEU A 514 -0.90 -3.57 -20.44
C LEU A 514 0.45 -3.81 -19.75
N THR A 515 1.02 -2.79 -19.11
CA THR A 515 2.26 -2.92 -18.31
C THR A 515 2.05 -3.89 -17.14
N CYS A 516 0.91 -3.82 -16.45
CA CYS A 516 0.61 -4.75 -15.35
C CYS A 516 0.44 -6.19 -15.85
N VAL A 517 -0.23 -6.39 -16.99
CA VAL A 517 -0.35 -7.71 -17.63
C VAL A 517 1.01 -8.21 -18.11
N GLY A 518 1.83 -7.35 -18.68
CA GLY A 518 3.22 -7.64 -19.06
C GLY A 518 4.06 -8.09 -17.86
N ALA A 519 3.96 -7.37 -16.73
CA ALA A 519 4.63 -7.72 -15.49
C ALA A 519 4.23 -9.12 -14.99
N PHE A 520 2.92 -9.37 -14.92
CA PHE A 520 2.41 -10.67 -14.49
C PHE A 520 2.83 -11.81 -15.42
N THR A 521 2.69 -11.63 -16.73
CA THR A 521 3.04 -12.66 -17.73
C THR A 521 4.54 -12.95 -17.75
N LEU A 522 5.39 -11.92 -17.73
CA LEU A 522 6.84 -12.07 -17.68
C LEU A 522 7.26 -12.87 -16.44
N THR A 523 6.77 -12.45 -15.28
CA THR A 523 7.14 -13.03 -14.01
C THR A 523 6.63 -14.47 -13.84
N TYR A 524 5.38 -14.72 -14.24
CA TYR A 524 4.80 -16.06 -14.21
C TYR A 524 5.55 -17.02 -15.13
N ALA A 525 5.90 -16.57 -16.34
CA ALA A 525 6.70 -17.35 -17.27
C ALA A 525 8.13 -17.59 -16.74
N ALA A 526 8.74 -16.59 -16.11
CA ALA A 526 10.08 -16.73 -15.54
C ALA A 526 10.12 -17.74 -14.37
N SER A 527 9.06 -17.80 -13.56
CA SER A 527 9.02 -18.61 -12.33
C SER A 527 8.50 -20.03 -12.56
N SER A 528 7.70 -20.26 -13.60
CA SER A 528 7.10 -21.58 -13.87
C SER A 528 8.07 -22.54 -14.59
N LEU A 529 8.62 -23.48 -13.84
CA LEU A 529 9.46 -24.57 -14.38
C LEU A 529 8.65 -25.69 -15.07
N ALA A 530 7.33 -25.73 -14.88
CA ALA A 530 6.45 -26.76 -15.43
C ALA A 530 6.10 -26.57 -16.91
N ILE A 531 6.33 -25.37 -17.47
CA ILE A 531 6.02 -25.04 -18.87
C ILE A 531 7.15 -25.52 -19.78
N GLN A 532 6.80 -26.03 -20.98
CA GLN A 532 7.79 -26.37 -22.01
C GLN A 532 8.70 -25.18 -22.32
N TRP A 533 10.01 -25.43 -22.45
CA TRP A 533 11.02 -24.38 -22.59
C TRP A 533 10.71 -23.36 -23.70
N LEU A 534 10.22 -23.81 -24.87
CA LEU A 534 9.80 -22.92 -25.97
C LEU A 534 8.67 -21.97 -25.58
N VAL A 535 7.59 -22.51 -25.00
CA VAL A 535 6.43 -21.73 -24.57
C VAL A 535 6.84 -20.73 -23.49
N ARG A 536 7.74 -21.13 -22.59
CA ARG A 536 8.31 -20.26 -21.55
C ARG A 536 9.05 -19.08 -22.15
N TYR A 537 9.97 -19.30 -23.09
CA TYR A 537 10.70 -18.21 -23.75
C TYR A 537 9.77 -17.29 -24.56
N CYS A 538 8.77 -17.84 -25.25
CA CYS A 538 7.78 -17.03 -25.97
C CYS A 538 6.95 -16.16 -25.01
N LEU A 539 6.47 -16.71 -23.89
CA LEU A 539 5.73 -15.95 -22.89
C LEU A 539 6.59 -14.88 -22.21
N CYS A 540 7.85 -15.20 -21.86
CA CYS A 540 8.79 -14.21 -21.34
C CYS A 540 9.05 -13.09 -22.36
N GLY A 541 9.25 -13.43 -23.64
CA GLY A 541 9.45 -12.46 -24.71
C GLY A 541 8.24 -11.55 -24.90
N PHE A 542 7.03 -12.12 -24.88
CA PHE A 542 5.78 -11.36 -25.00
C PHE A 542 5.54 -10.44 -23.79
N GLY A 543 5.68 -10.97 -22.56
CA GLY A 543 5.54 -10.18 -21.34
C GLY A 543 6.59 -9.07 -21.23
N GLY A 544 7.84 -9.38 -21.60
CA GLY A 544 8.93 -8.39 -21.67
C GLY A 544 8.68 -7.31 -22.71
N ALA A 545 8.17 -7.67 -23.89
CA ALA A 545 7.81 -6.70 -24.92
C ALA A 545 6.65 -5.78 -24.46
N LEU A 546 5.61 -6.32 -23.81
CA LEU A 546 4.52 -5.51 -23.23
C LEU A 546 5.02 -4.55 -22.15
N LEU A 547 5.92 -5.01 -21.28
CA LEU A 547 6.54 -4.15 -20.26
C LEU A 547 7.38 -3.03 -20.87
N LEU A 548 8.26 -3.37 -21.82
CA LEU A 548 9.13 -2.40 -22.47
C LEU A 548 8.34 -1.38 -23.28
N THR A 549 7.36 -1.82 -24.06
CA THR A 549 6.46 -0.93 -24.80
C THR A 549 5.66 -0.05 -23.85
N GLY A 550 5.13 -0.61 -22.77
CA GLY A 550 4.42 0.14 -21.73
C GLY A 550 5.28 1.22 -21.07
N LEU A 551 6.53 0.87 -20.74
CA LEU A 551 7.52 1.78 -20.18
C LEU A 551 7.84 2.91 -21.17
N VAL A 552 8.16 2.59 -22.42
CA VAL A 552 8.49 3.57 -23.47
C VAL A 552 7.33 4.54 -23.67
N VAL A 553 6.10 4.02 -23.84
CA VAL A 553 4.92 4.86 -24.05
C VAL A 553 4.66 5.77 -22.85
N LEU A 554 4.76 5.26 -21.61
CA LEU A 554 4.59 6.11 -20.42
C LEU A 554 5.72 7.14 -20.26
N THR A 555 6.95 6.84 -20.68
CA THR A 555 8.04 7.84 -20.68
C THR A 555 7.86 8.91 -21.75
N CYS A 556 7.22 8.58 -22.88
CA CYS A 556 6.93 9.52 -23.96
C CYS A 556 5.70 10.40 -23.69
N ILE A 557 4.77 9.95 -22.84
CA ILE A 557 3.59 10.73 -22.45
C ILE A 557 3.98 11.71 -21.34
N GLU A 558 3.70 13.00 -21.56
CA GLU A 558 3.86 14.01 -20.50
C GLU A 558 2.94 13.69 -19.31
N GLN A 559 3.44 13.86 -18.09
CA GLN A 559 2.64 13.68 -16.87
C GLN A 559 1.56 14.76 -16.78
N ASP A 560 0.39 14.41 -16.26
CA ASP A 560 -0.76 15.32 -16.24
C ASP A 560 -0.52 16.53 -15.33
N GLU A 561 -0.90 17.73 -15.76
CA GLU A 561 -0.78 18.95 -14.95
C GLU A 561 -1.78 18.93 -13.78
N ALA A 562 -2.94 18.29 -13.96
CA ALA A 562 -3.97 18.17 -12.92
C ALA A 562 -3.48 17.41 -11.68
N ARG A 563 -2.34 16.68 -11.76
CA ARG A 563 -1.69 16.06 -10.61
C ARG A 563 -1.34 17.05 -9.49
N HIS A 564 -1.12 18.32 -9.83
CA HIS A 564 -0.73 19.36 -8.88
C HIS A 564 -1.92 19.91 -8.08
N ASN A 565 -3.13 19.75 -8.62
CA ASN A 565 -4.38 20.17 -8.00
C ASN A 565 -5.05 19.03 -7.20
N PHE A 566 -4.44 17.85 -7.18
CA PHE A 566 -5.03 16.65 -6.59
C PHE A 566 -4.59 16.44 -5.13
N GLY A 567 -5.55 16.45 -4.22
CA GLY A 567 -5.32 16.33 -2.77
C GLY A 567 -4.69 17.58 -2.16
N HIS A 568 -3.88 17.42 -1.13
CA HIS A 568 -3.13 18.54 -0.55
C HIS A 568 -2.00 18.98 -1.49
N SER A 569 -1.91 20.30 -1.74
CA SER A 569 -0.82 20.88 -2.51
C SER A 569 0.50 20.82 -1.72
N GLY A 570 1.57 20.41 -2.40
CA GLY A 570 2.89 20.19 -1.79
C GLY A 570 3.06 18.79 -1.19
N GLY A 571 4.29 18.48 -0.75
CA GLY A 571 4.65 17.16 -0.23
C GLY A 571 5.71 16.42 -1.05
N PHE A 572 6.00 15.19 -0.66
CA PHE A 572 7.00 14.37 -1.33
C PHE A 572 6.49 13.89 -2.69
N THR A 573 7.36 13.90 -3.69
CA THR A 573 7.06 13.37 -5.02
C THR A 573 7.98 12.21 -5.30
N CYS A 574 7.40 11.07 -5.69
CA CYS A 574 8.15 9.88 -6.05
C CYS A 574 9.08 10.21 -7.23
N PRO A 575 10.39 9.94 -7.11
CA PRO A 575 11.33 10.19 -8.19
C PRO A 575 11.16 9.14 -9.30
N PHE A 576 11.70 9.45 -10.48
CA PHE A 576 11.81 8.51 -11.62
C PHE A 576 10.48 7.83 -12.04
N VAL A 577 9.34 8.50 -11.91
CA VAL A 577 8.08 8.03 -12.51
C VAL A 577 8.17 8.20 -14.03
N PRO A 578 7.88 7.15 -14.84
CA PRO A 578 7.14 5.92 -14.51
C PRO A 578 8.01 4.70 -14.15
N LEU A 579 9.33 4.78 -14.31
CA LEU A 579 10.26 3.66 -14.14
C LEU A 579 10.17 3.03 -12.73
N LEU A 580 10.19 3.87 -11.69
CA LEU A 580 10.22 3.42 -10.30
C LEU A 580 8.95 2.60 -9.93
N PRO A 581 7.71 3.10 -10.14
CA PRO A 581 6.52 2.29 -9.87
C PRO A 581 6.42 1.02 -10.72
N ILE A 582 6.85 1.04 -11.98
CA ILE A 582 6.82 -0.16 -12.85
C ILE A 582 7.78 -1.23 -12.32
N PHE A 583 8.97 -0.83 -11.92
CA PHE A 583 9.95 -1.75 -11.35
C PHE A 583 9.50 -2.29 -9.98
N CYS A 584 8.83 -1.46 -9.17
CA CYS A 584 8.15 -1.88 -7.93
C CYS A 584 7.09 -2.96 -8.19
N ILE A 585 6.20 -2.75 -9.17
CA ILE A 585 5.17 -3.72 -9.58
C ILE A 585 5.83 -5.04 -10.02
N LEU A 586 6.89 -4.97 -10.83
CA LEU A 586 7.60 -6.15 -11.32
C LEU A 586 8.17 -7.00 -10.17
N ILE A 587 8.88 -6.37 -9.22
CA ILE A 587 9.46 -7.07 -8.07
C ILE A 587 8.36 -7.65 -7.19
N ASN A 588 7.33 -6.87 -6.86
CA ASN A 588 6.28 -7.34 -5.96
C ASN A 588 5.53 -8.54 -6.55
N ILE A 589 5.23 -8.51 -7.86
CA ILE A 589 4.62 -9.65 -8.57
C ILE A 589 5.58 -10.84 -8.60
N TYR A 590 6.90 -10.63 -8.75
CA TYR A 590 7.91 -11.70 -8.69
C TYR A 590 7.94 -12.40 -7.34
N LEU A 591 7.93 -11.64 -6.26
CA LEU A 591 7.83 -12.21 -4.93
C LEU A 591 6.50 -12.95 -4.72
N LEU A 592 5.40 -12.40 -5.25
CA LEU A 592 4.05 -12.97 -5.13
C LEU A 592 3.93 -14.34 -5.82
N VAL A 593 4.50 -14.48 -7.02
CA VAL A 593 4.44 -15.73 -7.81
C VAL A 593 5.29 -16.84 -7.19
N ASN A 594 6.40 -16.49 -6.51
CA ASN A 594 7.30 -17.46 -5.90
C ASN A 594 6.82 -17.98 -4.53
N LEU A 595 5.68 -17.49 -4.02
CA LEU A 595 5.10 -18.01 -2.78
C LEU A 595 4.46 -19.38 -2.99
N GLY A 596 4.60 -20.28 -2.00
CA GLY A 596 4.14 -21.66 -2.09
C GLY A 596 2.64 -21.80 -2.37
N GLY A 597 2.25 -22.84 -3.12
CA GLY A 597 0.85 -23.07 -3.51
C GLY A 597 -0.11 -23.24 -2.32
N ALA A 598 0.36 -23.78 -1.19
CA ALA A 598 -0.44 -23.87 0.04
C ALA A 598 -0.77 -22.49 0.61
N THR A 599 0.15 -21.53 0.53
CA THR A 599 -0.06 -20.14 0.96
C THR A 599 -1.12 -19.49 0.10
N TRP A 600 -1.02 -19.64 -1.23
CA TRP A 600 -2.01 -19.14 -2.17
C TRP A 600 -3.40 -19.73 -1.92
N ALA A 601 -3.51 -21.04 -1.67
CA ALA A 601 -4.79 -21.67 -1.36
C ALA A 601 -5.48 -21.02 -0.15
N ARG A 602 -4.75 -20.79 0.95
CA ARG A 602 -5.28 -20.15 2.16
C ARG A 602 -5.70 -18.70 1.92
N VAL A 603 -4.86 -17.92 1.24
CA VAL A 603 -5.16 -16.51 0.95
C VAL A 603 -6.32 -16.38 -0.03
N SER A 604 -6.41 -17.25 -1.05
CA SER A 604 -7.54 -17.26 -1.98
C SER A 604 -8.86 -17.55 -1.29
N VAL A 605 -8.89 -18.46 -0.30
CA VAL A 605 -10.09 -18.69 0.53
C VAL A 605 -10.48 -17.41 1.27
N TRP A 606 -9.52 -16.72 1.88
CA TRP A 606 -9.79 -15.46 2.57
C TRP A 606 -10.30 -14.35 1.64
N LEU A 607 -9.67 -14.18 0.48
CA LEU A 607 -10.10 -13.19 -0.51
C LEU A 607 -11.49 -13.53 -1.06
N ALA A 608 -11.81 -14.82 -1.25
CA ALA A 608 -13.14 -15.26 -1.65
C ALA A 608 -14.20 -14.91 -0.60
N ILE A 609 -13.90 -15.08 0.70
CA ILE A 609 -14.77 -14.61 1.79
C ILE A 609 -14.98 -13.10 1.69
N GLY A 610 -13.92 -12.33 1.42
CA GLY A 610 -14.02 -10.89 1.21
C GLY A 610 -14.95 -10.51 0.06
N VAL A 611 -14.87 -11.21 -1.07
CA VAL A 611 -15.79 -11.01 -2.20
C VAL A 611 -17.23 -11.29 -1.79
N VAL A 612 -17.48 -12.38 -1.06
CA VAL A 612 -18.82 -12.71 -0.56
C VAL A 612 -19.35 -11.61 0.35
N VAL A 613 -18.56 -11.15 1.32
CA VAL A 613 -18.95 -10.06 2.25
C VAL A 613 -19.29 -8.78 1.48
N TYR A 614 -18.51 -8.42 0.46
CA TYR A 614 -18.80 -7.26 -0.37
C TYR A 614 -20.10 -7.40 -1.16
N LEU A 615 -20.35 -8.55 -1.78
CA LEU A 615 -21.55 -8.79 -2.58
C LEU A 615 -22.84 -8.73 -1.75
N PHE A 616 -22.80 -9.25 -0.51
CA PHE A 616 -23.98 -9.29 0.35
C PHE A 616 -24.18 -8.01 1.17
N TYR A 617 -23.10 -7.41 1.68
CA TYR A 617 -23.16 -6.25 2.58
C TYR A 617 -22.62 -4.97 1.92
N GLY A 618 -21.34 -4.96 1.54
CA GLY A 618 -20.63 -3.74 1.12
C GLY A 618 -21.29 -3.01 -0.06
N ARG A 619 -21.71 -3.77 -1.08
CA ARG A 619 -22.39 -3.23 -2.27
C ARG A 619 -23.68 -2.47 -1.95
N LYS A 620 -24.42 -2.91 -0.94
CA LYS A 620 -25.73 -2.32 -0.55
C LYS A 620 -25.59 -1.17 0.44
N HIS A 621 -24.47 -1.06 1.15
CA HIS A 621 -24.27 -0.10 2.23
C HIS A 621 -23.16 0.94 1.92
N SER A 622 -22.55 0.88 0.74
CA SER A 622 -21.54 1.86 0.31
C SER A 622 -22.09 3.30 0.41
N SER A 623 -21.31 4.19 1.02
CA SER A 623 -21.65 5.61 1.13
C SER A 623 -21.78 6.31 -0.23
N LEU A 624 -21.15 5.77 -1.27
CA LEU A 624 -21.21 6.26 -2.64
C LEU A 624 -22.34 5.59 -3.46
N MET A 625 -23.31 4.94 -2.80
CA MET A 625 -24.39 4.24 -3.49
C MET A 625 -25.17 5.16 -4.43
N ASP A 626 -25.53 6.33 -3.92
CA ASP A 626 -26.32 7.34 -4.62
C ASP A 626 -25.45 8.52 -5.11
N ALA A 627 -24.14 8.33 -5.20
CA ALA A 627 -23.24 9.38 -5.68
C ALA A 627 -23.31 9.53 -7.21
N VAL A 628 -23.44 10.78 -7.65
CA VAL A 628 -23.43 11.20 -9.05
C VAL A 628 -22.07 11.80 -9.35
N TYR A 629 -21.37 11.26 -10.33
CA TYR A 629 -20.04 11.73 -10.71
C TYR A 629 -20.15 12.91 -11.65
N VAL A 630 -19.48 14.01 -11.29
CA VAL A 630 -19.48 15.25 -12.05
C VAL A 630 -18.04 15.72 -12.27
N PRO A 631 -17.67 16.25 -13.44
CA PRO A 631 -16.33 16.81 -13.67
C PRO A 631 -15.96 17.87 -12.62
N VAL A 632 -14.70 17.87 -12.16
CA VAL A 632 -14.19 18.82 -11.15
C VAL A 632 -14.53 20.28 -11.48
N ALA A 633 -14.46 20.65 -12.77
CA ALA A 633 -14.78 22.00 -13.25
C ALA A 633 -16.23 22.43 -12.92
N HIS A 634 -17.17 21.50 -12.88
CA HIS A 634 -18.59 21.78 -12.59
C HIS A 634 -18.88 21.69 -11.09
N ALA A 635 -18.10 20.91 -10.33
CA ALA A 635 -18.32 20.69 -8.90
C ALA A 635 -18.25 22.00 -8.09
N GLY A 636 -17.28 22.87 -8.37
CA GLY A 636 -17.14 24.17 -7.69
C GLY A 636 -18.36 25.08 -7.85
N GLU A 637 -18.96 25.10 -9.05
CA GLU A 637 -20.16 25.89 -9.33
C GLU A 637 -21.41 25.29 -8.65
N ILE A 638 -21.53 23.96 -8.61
CA ILE A 638 -22.63 23.25 -7.93
C ILE A 638 -22.62 23.56 -6.42
N TYR A 639 -21.45 23.46 -5.77
CA TYR A 639 -21.32 23.79 -4.35
C TYR A 639 -21.48 25.29 -4.08
N GLY A 640 -21.01 26.16 -4.99
CA GLY A 640 -21.20 27.60 -4.92
C GLY A 640 -22.68 28.00 -4.95
N ARG A 641 -23.47 27.45 -5.87
CA ARG A 641 -24.92 27.70 -5.95
C ARG A 641 -25.68 27.23 -4.72
N ARG A 642 -25.26 26.11 -4.10
CA ARG A 642 -25.83 25.63 -2.83
C ARG A 642 -25.62 26.61 -1.67
N SER A 643 -24.42 27.20 -1.57
CA SER A 643 -24.09 28.19 -0.53
C SER A 643 -24.79 29.53 -0.74
N SER A 644 -25.05 29.89 -2.00
CA SER A 644 -25.65 31.17 -2.41
C SER A 644 -27.16 31.25 -2.10
N GLY A 645 -27.82 30.13 -1.82
CA GLY A 645 -29.24 30.13 -1.49
C GLY A 645 -30.15 30.58 -2.63
N ASP A 646 -29.75 30.38 -3.89
CA ASP A 646 -30.61 30.63 -5.05
C ASP A 646 -31.72 29.58 -5.11
N THR A 647 -32.72 29.72 -4.23
CA THR A 647 -34.08 29.31 -4.50
C THR A 647 -34.58 30.13 -5.69
N LEU A 648 -34.42 29.60 -6.90
CA LEU A 648 -35.21 30.02 -8.04
C LEU A 648 -36.64 29.53 -7.80
N ALA A 649 -37.49 30.45 -7.34
CA ALA A 649 -38.94 30.38 -7.44
C ALA A 649 -39.39 30.61 -8.89
#